data_AF-A0A5C8C8E8-F1
#
_entry.id   AF-A0A5C8C8E8-F1
#
_cell.length_a   1.000
_cell.length_b   1.000
_cell.length_c   1.000
_cell.angle_alpha   90.00
_cell.angle_beta   90.00
_cell.angle_gamma   90.00
#
_symmetry.space_group_name_H-M   'P 1'
#
loop_
_entity.id
_entity.type
_entity.pdbx_description
1 polymer ?
#
loop_
_entity_poly.entity_id
_entity_poly.type
_entity_poly.pdbx_seq_one_letter_code
_entity_poly.pdbx_strand_id
1 'polypeptide(L)'
;MWKRMLTSIAGLLGIQSAEGHAVLIRGWSSRSLVRSLQIVMLLGAVGWQFFMAIVIYMDLGRTEWDLILGQVAVGIGAILAIRSRAFAWTVPVGMMSLGSASFVVSGDFVSATVFAACWQVNLVPALLVALVLRRRVFAWGALLTAFGAVVLLTALPQWGLQFVVGYTITQVSILLAVRLGIGILLTLAANVDRESAVLELTHVKDALAGESRSRVAEEARLLHDTAINTLGAIATTAIWVNDSAVVRVQCRRDIELLADLTAANPVSTTDSLVGIYDFSGSNIAWLGVDRAELAAIDRELDDPRGAAAINSVREALVNAFKHAESSNIQVKVTRDSQTVRFEVHDDGIGLDSLAAIGRGIQHSILDRARDYGFRAEITSELGAGTTVTIEIPKSRPEPKSNILEFIAPTMSAFRTSAGITWGAGVTVVGLLLMIAGATNAGNALVPMLSVMSVAVAVSIFAFFANSRHFAAVFLIVCVLVVFYLSAAANGFGVLGGAHWQALAPTGPFVLLVASQVHRAYVWTAAGAWLAVVATMMSGVYVPNEYSPTMIFIAGFTGGMFSLGWVLFQSLAARVSAQEAVNDQVRIRDQAREDFAKNVQESFRRWVDAGLESAIELMRRIEAGELPIDAPETRAACAREEKYLRQLVSISPRLTFLGSEMMPVLRTARAQGVDLDLRLGAVDAPDRATAEAIGSVVKVNVETAQAGEKLTVSVFDVADGVHLTMTGASLQDHGALGPTANHFRLGDLDVLELTYTRNDEVAAHANA
;
A
#
# COMPACT_ATOMS: atom_id res chain seq x y z
N MET A 1 10.91 -2.35 36.21
CA MET A 1 10.01 -1.28 35.75
C MET A 1 10.77 -0.02 35.32
N TRP A 2 11.53 0.62 36.20
CA TRP A 2 12.36 1.81 35.90
C TRP A 2 13.31 1.65 34.71
N LYS A 3 14.02 0.52 34.61
CA LYS A 3 14.93 0.25 33.48
C LYS A 3 14.21 0.17 32.13
N ARG A 4 12.97 -0.37 32.09
CA ARG A 4 12.09 -0.44 30.90
C ARG A 4 11.52 0.93 30.55
N MET A 5 11.17 1.73 31.55
CA MET A 5 10.68 3.11 31.36
C MET A 5 11.79 4.02 30.81
N LEU A 6 13.01 3.91 31.36
CA LEU A 6 14.18 4.66 30.89
C LEU A 6 14.62 4.24 29.49
N THR A 7 14.55 2.96 29.14
CA THR A 7 14.80 2.49 27.76
C THR A 7 13.73 2.97 26.80
N SER A 8 12.46 2.96 27.19
CA SER A 8 11.35 3.50 26.39
C SER A 8 11.52 5.01 26.14
N ILE A 9 11.83 5.80 27.17
CA ILE A 9 12.10 7.24 27.05
C ILE A 9 13.35 7.50 26.19
N ALA A 10 14.43 6.74 26.38
CA ALA A 10 15.64 6.89 25.58
C ALA A 10 15.42 6.50 24.10
N GLY A 11 14.52 5.55 23.83
CA GLY A 11 14.03 5.20 22.49
C GLY A 11 13.25 6.34 21.85
N LEU A 12 12.28 6.93 22.56
CA LEU A 12 11.49 8.09 22.11
C LEU A 12 12.36 9.33 21.83
N LEU A 13 13.40 9.55 22.65
CA LEU A 13 14.36 10.62 22.43
C LEU A 13 15.34 10.32 21.28
N GLY A 14 15.39 9.07 20.81
CA GLY A 14 16.29 8.61 19.75
C GLY A 14 17.77 8.59 20.17
N ILE A 15 18.04 8.33 21.44
CA ILE A 15 19.39 8.34 22.03
C ILE A 15 20.11 7.00 21.79
N GLN A 16 19.38 5.89 21.58
CA GLN A 16 19.93 4.54 21.61
C GLN A 16 20.48 3.97 20.28
N SER A 17 20.19 4.56 19.10
CA SER A 17 20.83 4.11 17.84
C SER A 17 20.93 5.21 16.78
N ALA A 18 21.97 5.16 15.94
CA ALA A 18 22.17 6.09 14.82
C ALA A 18 21.05 6.00 13.74
N GLU A 19 20.26 4.92 13.79
CA GLU A 19 19.22 4.57 12.83
C GLU A 19 17.79 4.76 13.35
N GLY A 20 17.59 4.98 14.66
CA GLY A 20 16.29 4.77 15.32
C GLY A 20 15.10 5.55 14.76
N HIS A 21 15.30 6.78 14.25
CA HIS A 21 14.23 7.56 13.62
C HIS A 21 14.23 7.45 12.08
N ALA A 22 15.37 7.16 11.45
CA ALA A 22 15.42 6.89 10.01
C ALA A 22 14.69 5.57 9.66
N VAL A 23 14.68 4.61 10.59
CA VAL A 23 13.91 3.37 10.50
C VAL A 23 12.41 3.61 10.68
N LEU A 24 12.02 4.62 11.47
CA LEU A 24 10.61 4.97 11.70
C LEU A 24 9.97 5.80 10.58
N ILE A 25 10.77 6.50 9.76
CA ILE A 25 10.29 7.32 8.63
C ILE A 25 10.43 6.51 7.33
N ARG A 26 9.56 5.52 7.14
CA ARG A 26 9.55 4.67 5.93
C ARG A 26 8.21 4.68 5.21
N GLY A 27 7.10 4.65 5.95
CA GLY A 27 5.75 4.65 5.36
C GLY A 27 5.21 6.05 5.08
N TRP A 28 4.01 6.11 4.51
CA TRP A 28 3.37 7.36 4.11
C TRP A 28 2.91 8.21 5.30
N SER A 29 2.48 7.61 6.41
CA SER A 29 2.00 8.34 7.59
C SER A 29 3.13 9.07 8.30
N SER A 30 4.26 8.38 8.51
CA SER A 30 5.45 8.96 9.14
C SER A 30 6.10 10.06 8.29
N ARG A 31 6.17 9.88 6.97
CA ARG A 31 6.67 10.91 6.03
C ARG A 31 5.77 12.14 5.98
N SER A 32 4.45 11.94 5.89
CA SER A 32 3.45 13.01 5.90
C SER A 32 3.52 13.85 7.17
N LEU A 33 3.64 13.20 8.33
CA LEU A 33 3.79 13.85 9.62
C LEU A 33 5.00 14.78 9.65
N VAL A 34 6.18 14.25 9.30
CA VAL A 34 7.43 15.02 9.28
C VAL A 34 7.32 16.20 8.34
N ARG A 35 6.83 15.97 7.11
CA ARG A 35 6.72 17.00 6.09
C ARG A 35 5.76 18.12 6.51
N SER A 36 4.61 17.75 7.08
CA SER A 36 3.60 18.71 7.54
C SER A 36 4.11 19.55 8.69
N LEU A 37 4.80 18.93 9.65
CA LEU A 37 5.42 19.63 10.77
C LEU A 37 6.49 20.62 10.29
N GLN A 38 7.36 20.21 9.35
CA GLN A 38 8.41 21.07 8.79
C GLN A 38 7.84 22.30 8.08
N ILE A 39 6.83 22.11 7.23
CA ILE A 39 6.20 23.22 6.50
C ILE A 39 5.58 24.22 7.47
N VAL A 40 4.83 23.75 8.48
CA VAL A 40 4.17 24.62 9.45
C VAL A 40 5.18 25.39 10.30
N MET A 41 6.23 24.72 10.77
CA MET A 41 7.29 25.38 11.54
C MET A 41 8.01 26.45 10.72
N LEU A 42 8.30 26.19 9.44
CA LEU A 42 8.93 27.17 8.55
C LEU A 42 8.01 28.35 8.23
N LEU A 43 6.72 28.09 7.96
CA LEU A 43 5.74 29.17 7.77
C LEU A 43 5.57 30.01 9.05
N GLY A 44 5.60 29.35 10.22
CA GLY A 44 5.63 30.02 11.52
C GLY A 44 6.86 30.90 11.67
N ALA A 45 8.05 30.42 11.29
CA ALA A 45 9.28 31.21 11.29
C ALA A 45 9.16 32.44 10.38
N VAL A 46 8.63 32.29 9.15
CA VAL A 46 8.39 33.44 8.23
C VAL A 46 7.48 34.48 8.89
N GLY A 47 6.33 34.05 9.42
CA GLY A 47 5.40 34.95 10.10
C GLY A 47 6.05 35.65 11.31
N TRP A 48 6.85 34.92 12.08
CA TRP A 48 7.55 35.46 13.24
C TRP A 48 8.63 36.48 12.87
N GLN A 49 9.44 36.22 11.85
CA GLN A 49 10.46 37.18 11.39
C GLN A 49 9.84 38.47 10.86
N PHE A 50 8.71 38.37 10.14
CA PHE A 50 7.95 39.55 9.72
C PHE A 50 7.42 40.34 10.92
N PHE A 51 6.87 39.66 11.92
CA PHE A 51 6.41 40.28 13.15
C PHE A 51 7.55 40.97 13.91
N MET A 52 8.71 40.33 14.02
CA MET A 52 9.90 40.89 14.65
C MET A 52 10.40 42.15 13.95
N ALA A 53 10.41 42.19 12.62
CA ALA A 53 10.75 43.40 11.87
C ALA A 53 9.82 44.57 12.21
N ILE A 54 8.52 44.32 12.40
CA ILE A 54 7.54 45.34 12.81
C ILE A 54 7.83 45.82 14.24
N VAL A 55 8.04 44.88 15.18
CA VAL A 55 8.31 45.23 16.59
C VAL A 55 9.58 46.06 16.71
N ILE A 56 10.68 45.64 16.05
CA ILE A 56 11.96 46.38 16.04
C ILE A 56 11.75 47.80 15.48
N TYR A 57 11.04 47.93 14.36
CA TYR A 57 10.76 49.24 13.76
C TYR A 57 9.95 50.16 14.69
N MET A 58 8.97 49.60 15.40
CA MET A 58 8.10 50.37 16.31
C MET A 58 8.81 50.78 17.61
N ASP A 59 9.69 49.93 18.14
CA ASP A 59 10.31 50.08 19.46
C ASP A 59 11.68 50.77 19.40
N LEU A 60 12.56 50.37 18.45
CA LEU A 60 13.92 50.92 18.30
C LEU A 60 14.03 51.99 17.20
N GLY A 61 13.00 52.14 16.36
CA GLY A 61 12.92 53.17 15.33
C GLY A 61 13.69 52.83 14.04
N ARG A 62 13.88 53.85 13.19
CA ARG A 62 14.37 53.71 11.80
C ARG A 62 15.88 53.49 11.67
N THR A 63 16.65 53.54 12.75
CA THR A 63 18.11 53.48 12.69
C THR A 63 18.65 52.05 12.61
N GLU A 64 17.89 51.06 13.09
CA GLU A 64 18.32 49.65 13.17
C GLU A 64 17.95 48.83 11.93
N TRP A 65 18.23 49.36 10.73
CA TRP A 65 17.93 48.67 9.46
C TRP A 65 18.65 47.33 9.31
N ASP A 66 19.87 47.21 9.84
CA ASP A 66 20.66 45.97 9.73
C ASP A 66 19.95 44.80 10.42
N LEU A 67 19.36 45.04 11.60
CA LEU A 67 18.61 44.03 12.34
C LEU A 67 17.32 43.66 11.60
N ILE A 68 16.59 44.65 11.07
CA ILE A 68 15.36 44.44 10.28
C ILE A 68 15.66 43.64 9.00
N LEU A 69 16.71 44.01 8.26
CA LEU A 69 17.15 43.29 7.06
C LEU A 69 17.59 41.85 7.40
N GLY A 70 18.23 41.65 8.56
CA GLY A 70 18.53 40.34 9.10
C GLY A 70 17.27 39.47 9.26
N GLN A 71 16.21 40.01 9.89
CA GLN A 71 14.94 39.29 10.06
C GLN A 71 14.34 38.90 8.70
N VAL A 72 14.34 39.82 7.73
CA VAL A 72 13.86 39.56 6.37
C VAL A 72 14.69 38.45 5.70
N ALA A 73 16.01 38.47 5.83
CA ALA A 73 16.90 37.47 5.26
C ALA A 73 16.64 36.06 5.84
N VAL A 74 16.43 35.94 7.16
CA VAL A 74 16.05 34.67 7.80
C VAL A 74 14.66 34.21 7.35
N GLY A 75 13.71 35.14 7.19
CA GLY A 75 12.38 34.85 6.63
C GLY A 75 12.47 34.28 5.21
N ILE A 76 13.28 34.90 4.33
CA ILE A 76 13.54 34.38 2.97
C ILE A 76 14.21 32.99 3.05
N GLY A 77 15.19 32.82 3.94
CA GLY A 77 15.83 31.53 4.21
C GLY A 77 14.81 30.44 4.60
N ALA A 78 13.83 30.78 5.42
CA ALA A 78 12.74 29.87 5.80
C ALA A 78 11.83 29.51 4.62
N ILE A 79 11.51 30.45 3.73
CA ILE A 79 10.77 30.17 2.49
C ILE A 79 11.57 29.22 1.57
N LEU A 80 12.86 29.48 1.39
CA LEU A 80 13.74 28.62 0.61
C LEU A 80 13.86 27.21 1.22
N ALA A 81 13.88 27.13 2.56
CA ALA A 81 13.94 25.87 3.30
C ALA A 81 12.69 24.98 3.10
N ILE A 82 11.53 25.57 2.75
CA ILE A 82 10.31 24.81 2.42
C ILE A 82 10.54 23.98 1.13
N ARG A 83 11.33 24.50 0.18
CA ARG A 83 11.64 23.82 -1.08
C ARG A 83 12.91 23.00 -1.03
N SER A 84 13.93 23.44 -0.29
CA SER A 84 15.24 22.80 -0.23
C SER A 84 15.73 22.63 1.21
N ARG A 85 16.00 21.38 1.59
CA ARG A 85 16.53 21.03 2.92
C ARG A 85 17.91 21.64 3.21
N ALA A 86 18.64 22.11 2.19
CA ALA A 86 19.97 22.71 2.37
C ALA A 86 19.95 23.96 3.26
N PHE A 87 18.85 24.73 3.23
CA PHE A 87 18.69 25.95 4.02
C PHE A 87 18.01 25.72 5.38
N ALA A 88 17.55 24.50 5.68
CA ALA A 88 16.75 24.26 6.88
C ALA A 88 17.51 24.52 8.20
N TRP A 89 18.84 24.31 8.23
CA TRP A 89 19.65 24.54 9.42
C TRP A 89 20.03 26.01 9.63
N THR A 90 20.01 26.84 8.58
CA THR A 90 20.38 28.25 8.69
C THR A 90 19.31 29.07 9.41
N VAL A 91 18.05 28.64 9.33
CA VAL A 91 16.90 29.31 9.98
C VAL A 91 17.03 29.34 11.51
N PRO A 92 17.15 28.21 12.24
CA PRO A 92 17.28 28.24 13.70
C PRO A 92 18.55 28.96 14.17
N VAL A 93 19.65 28.85 13.41
CA VAL A 93 20.90 29.59 13.71
C VAL A 93 20.68 31.09 13.57
N GLY A 94 20.13 31.54 12.44
CA GLY A 94 19.83 32.95 12.19
C GLY A 94 18.85 33.53 13.21
N MET A 95 17.79 32.79 13.56
CA MET A 95 16.84 33.20 14.60
C MET A 95 17.50 33.33 15.97
N MET A 96 18.37 32.39 16.36
CA MET A 96 19.13 32.50 17.61
C MET A 96 20.05 33.72 17.60
N SER A 97 20.85 33.89 16.54
CA SER A 97 21.79 35.01 16.40
C SER A 97 21.10 36.37 16.43
N LEU A 98 20.02 36.55 15.67
CA LEU A 98 19.27 37.81 15.63
C LEU A 98 18.48 38.06 16.91
N GLY A 99 17.99 37.01 17.58
CA GLY A 99 17.33 37.13 18.89
C GLY A 99 18.32 37.60 19.95
N SER A 100 19.51 37.01 20.00
CA SER A 100 20.59 37.46 20.88
C SER A 100 21.08 38.87 20.53
N ALA A 101 21.19 39.22 19.24
CA ALA A 101 21.53 40.58 18.81
C ALA A 101 20.47 41.60 19.25
N SER A 102 19.18 41.23 19.16
CA SER A 102 18.07 42.07 19.62
C SER A 102 18.15 42.36 21.13
N PHE A 103 18.62 41.41 21.95
CA PHE A 103 18.88 41.66 23.37
C PHE A 103 19.96 42.74 23.56
N VAL A 104 21.05 42.65 22.82
CA VAL A 104 22.20 43.55 22.97
C VAL A 104 21.88 44.95 22.44
N VAL A 105 21.27 45.06 21.25
CA VAL A 105 20.95 46.34 20.61
C VAL A 105 19.91 47.11 21.41
N SER A 106 18.89 46.42 21.93
CA SER A 106 17.91 47.08 22.78
C SER A 106 18.50 47.50 24.13
N GLY A 107 19.24 46.62 24.81
CA GLY A 107 19.85 46.87 26.13
C GLY A 107 18.84 47.05 27.28
N ASP A 108 17.56 47.28 26.99
CA ASP A 108 16.47 47.46 27.93
C ASP A 108 15.67 46.17 28.11
N PHE A 109 15.70 45.65 29.34
CA PHE A 109 15.03 44.41 29.75
C PHE A 109 13.50 44.47 29.61
N VAL A 110 12.90 45.66 29.65
CA VAL A 110 11.44 45.86 29.62
C VAL A 110 10.96 46.30 28.23
N SER A 111 11.84 46.36 27.23
CA SER A 111 11.47 46.76 25.87
C SER A 111 10.63 45.71 25.13
N ALA A 112 9.79 46.18 24.21
CA ALA A 112 8.97 45.30 23.38
C ALA A 112 9.84 44.39 22.49
N THR A 113 10.98 44.90 22.02
CA THR A 113 11.94 44.14 21.22
C THR A 113 12.55 42.99 22.01
N VAL A 114 12.97 43.21 23.27
CA VAL A 114 13.52 42.12 24.11
C VAL A 114 12.46 41.08 24.40
N PHE A 115 11.23 41.49 24.70
CA PHE A 115 10.14 40.53 24.94
C PHE A 115 9.83 39.68 23.71
N ALA A 116 9.74 40.29 22.53
CA ALA A 116 9.56 39.55 21.29
C ALA A 116 10.78 38.66 20.97
N ALA A 117 12.00 39.13 21.22
CA ALA A 117 13.22 38.35 21.03
C ALA A 117 13.28 37.12 21.96
N CYS A 118 12.76 37.20 23.19
CA CYS A 118 12.62 36.03 24.07
C CYS A 118 11.81 34.92 23.40
N TRP A 119 10.69 35.26 22.76
CA TRP A 119 9.88 34.31 22.02
C TRP A 119 10.59 33.78 20.76
N GLN A 120 11.28 34.66 20.02
CA GLN A 120 12.11 34.23 18.90
C GLN A 120 13.09 33.13 19.32
N VAL A 121 13.82 33.36 20.40
CA VAL A 121 14.82 32.40 20.88
C VAL A 121 14.16 31.15 21.46
N ASN A 122 13.00 31.25 22.11
CA ASN A 122 12.21 30.10 22.60
C ASN A 122 11.65 29.21 21.46
N LEU A 123 11.46 29.75 20.25
CA LEU A 123 11.05 28.97 19.08
C LEU A 123 12.21 28.15 18.48
N VAL A 124 13.47 28.53 18.72
CA VAL A 124 14.65 27.90 18.11
C VAL A 124 14.76 26.40 18.43
N PRO A 125 14.64 25.94 19.69
CA PRO A 125 14.72 24.50 19.97
C PRO A 125 13.62 23.69 19.28
N ALA A 126 12.41 24.24 19.20
CA ALA A 126 11.28 23.57 18.53
C ALA A 126 11.54 23.44 17.01
N LEU A 127 12.01 24.52 16.37
CA LEU A 127 12.44 24.53 14.97
C LEU A 127 13.58 23.55 14.71
N LEU A 128 14.60 23.54 15.57
CA LEU A 128 15.76 22.67 15.43
C LEU A 128 15.35 21.20 15.44
N VAL A 129 14.48 20.78 16.38
CA VAL A 129 13.99 19.39 16.45
C VAL A 129 13.16 19.03 15.22
N ALA A 130 12.30 19.92 14.74
CA ALA A 130 11.45 19.67 13.57
C ALA A 130 12.24 19.58 12.25
N LEU A 131 13.29 20.38 12.11
CA LEU A 131 14.07 20.50 10.87
C LEU A 131 15.26 19.54 10.81
N VAL A 132 15.92 19.30 11.94
CA VAL A 132 17.12 18.46 12.02
C VAL A 132 16.74 17.17 12.75
N LEU A 133 16.24 16.13 12.07
CA LEU A 133 15.71 14.93 12.75
C LEU A 133 16.76 13.88 13.18
N ARG A 134 18.01 14.28 13.46
CA ARG A 134 19.15 13.36 13.69
C ARG A 134 19.76 13.49 15.09
N ARG A 135 20.60 12.52 15.51
CA ARG A 135 21.35 12.53 16.79
C ARG A 135 22.08 13.84 17.10
N ARG A 136 22.43 14.62 16.07
CA ARG A 136 23.08 15.93 16.19
C ARG A 136 22.20 17.04 16.78
N VAL A 137 20.89 16.85 16.96
CA VAL A 137 19.98 17.86 17.56
C VAL A 137 20.44 18.30 18.94
N PHE A 138 20.81 17.37 19.81
CA PHE A 138 21.23 17.71 21.16
C PHE A 138 22.53 18.53 21.17
N ALA A 139 23.47 18.19 20.28
CA ALA A 139 24.72 18.93 20.13
C ALA A 139 24.47 20.36 19.63
N TRP A 140 23.65 20.52 18.58
CA TRP A 140 23.27 21.84 18.07
C TRP A 140 22.46 22.65 19.08
N GLY A 141 21.52 22.01 19.78
CA GLY A 141 20.70 22.65 20.80
C GLY A 141 21.54 23.14 21.97
N ALA A 142 22.49 22.32 22.44
CA ALA A 142 23.43 22.71 23.47
C ALA A 142 24.33 23.87 23.01
N LEU A 143 24.85 23.82 21.78
CA LEU A 143 25.69 24.87 21.21
C LEU A 143 24.95 26.22 21.09
N LEU A 144 23.73 26.22 20.56
CA LEU A 144 22.92 27.44 20.41
C LEU A 144 22.47 27.99 21.77
N THR A 145 22.12 27.12 22.71
CA THR A 145 21.78 27.53 24.09
C THR A 145 23.00 28.16 24.76
N ALA A 146 24.17 27.53 24.66
CA ALA A 146 25.42 28.06 25.22
C ALA A 146 25.80 29.40 24.57
N PHE A 147 25.64 29.55 23.26
CA PHE A 147 25.87 30.81 22.56
C PHE A 147 25.02 31.95 23.17
N GLY A 148 23.70 31.78 23.26
CA GLY A 148 22.83 32.81 23.84
C GLY A 148 23.16 33.11 25.31
N ALA A 149 23.47 32.09 26.11
CA ALA A 149 23.88 32.27 27.51
C ALA A 149 25.19 33.06 27.64
N VAL A 150 26.18 32.78 26.77
CA VAL A 150 27.45 33.53 26.73
C VAL A 150 27.21 34.99 26.35
N VAL A 151 26.35 35.26 25.36
CA VAL A 151 25.98 36.64 24.99
C VAL A 151 25.36 37.37 26.19
N LEU A 152 24.40 36.76 26.88
CA LEU A 152 23.78 37.37 28.07
C LEU A 152 24.80 37.63 29.19
N LEU A 153 25.71 36.70 29.47
CA LEU A 153 26.73 36.84 30.52
C LEU A 153 27.78 37.91 30.21
N THR A 154 28.12 38.08 28.93
CA THR A 154 29.24 38.95 28.51
C THR A 154 28.79 40.35 28.10
N ALA A 155 27.70 40.46 27.35
CA ALA A 155 27.21 41.73 26.84
C ALA A 155 26.17 42.39 27.76
N LEU A 156 25.45 41.60 28.58
CA LEU A 156 24.35 42.08 29.42
C LEU A 156 24.45 41.59 30.88
N PRO A 157 25.62 41.69 31.55
CA PRO A 157 25.80 41.17 32.91
C PRO A 157 24.83 41.79 33.92
N GLN A 158 24.34 43.00 33.67
CA GLN A 158 23.38 43.72 34.52
C GLN A 158 21.99 43.06 34.60
N TRP A 159 21.65 42.16 33.66
CA TRP A 159 20.37 41.42 33.71
C TRP A 159 20.39 40.24 34.70
N GLY A 160 21.56 39.94 35.28
CA GLY A 160 21.71 39.00 36.39
C GLY A 160 21.70 37.52 35.99
N LEU A 161 22.31 36.70 36.85
CA LEU A 161 22.48 35.26 36.61
C LEU A 161 21.15 34.50 36.57
N GLN A 162 20.14 34.97 37.30
CA GLN A 162 18.81 34.33 37.34
C GLN A 162 18.16 34.30 35.95
N PHE A 163 18.32 35.36 35.15
CA PHE A 163 17.77 35.40 33.79
C PHE A 163 18.46 34.39 32.87
N VAL A 164 19.80 34.27 32.94
CA VAL A 164 20.58 33.29 32.18
C VAL A 164 20.20 31.86 32.54
N VAL A 165 19.96 31.58 33.83
CA VAL A 165 19.48 30.29 34.31
C VAL A 165 18.09 29.99 33.77
N GLY A 166 17.15 30.94 33.88
CA GLY A 166 15.79 30.81 33.36
C GLY A 166 15.77 30.58 31.84
N TYR A 167 16.58 31.35 31.09
CA TYR A 167 16.80 31.17 29.66
C TYR A 167 17.27 29.74 29.35
N THR A 168 18.34 29.27 30.00
CA THR A 168 18.93 27.95 29.76
C THR A 168 17.94 26.83 30.05
N ILE A 169 17.22 26.90 31.18
CA ILE A 169 16.20 25.93 31.55
C ILE A 169 15.07 25.93 30.52
N THR A 170 14.63 27.08 30.04
CA THR A 170 13.58 27.20 29.02
C THR A 170 14.00 26.49 27.72
N GLN A 171 15.20 26.80 27.23
CA GLN A 171 15.72 26.23 25.98
C GLN A 171 15.82 24.69 26.06
N VAL A 172 16.40 24.16 27.14
CA VAL A 172 16.54 22.72 27.35
C VAL A 172 15.18 22.04 27.52
N SER A 173 14.25 22.65 28.27
CA SER A 173 12.93 22.09 28.53
C SER A 173 12.10 22.00 27.24
N ILE A 174 12.10 23.05 26.41
CA ILE A 174 11.41 23.04 25.10
C ILE A 174 12.02 21.98 24.19
N LEU A 175 13.36 21.90 24.11
CA LEU A 175 14.05 20.91 23.29
C LEU A 175 13.63 19.48 23.67
N LEU A 176 13.63 19.16 24.97
CA LEU A 176 13.25 17.84 25.47
C LEU A 176 11.77 17.55 25.25
N ALA A 177 10.88 18.50 25.56
CA ALA A 177 9.44 18.34 25.41
C ALA A 177 9.03 18.11 23.95
N VAL A 178 9.54 18.93 23.03
CA VAL A 178 9.25 18.80 21.59
C VAL A 178 9.85 17.51 21.03
N ARG A 179 11.06 17.13 21.46
CA ARG A 179 11.70 15.88 21.04
C ARG A 179 10.92 14.66 21.48
N LEU A 180 10.49 14.62 22.74
CA LEU A 180 9.66 13.54 23.27
C LEU A 180 8.31 13.48 22.52
N GLY A 181 7.67 14.63 22.32
CA GLY A 181 6.37 14.69 21.64
C GLY A 181 6.43 14.19 20.20
N ILE A 182 7.43 14.63 19.43
CA ILE A 182 7.63 14.15 18.05
C ILE A 182 7.95 12.65 18.03
N GLY A 183 8.74 12.13 18.98
CA GLY A 183 9.01 10.70 19.08
C GLY A 183 7.76 9.85 19.33
N ILE A 184 6.85 10.32 20.19
CA ILE A 184 5.55 9.67 20.42
C ILE A 184 4.72 9.66 19.13
N LEU A 185 4.62 10.81 18.45
CA LEU A 185 3.85 10.93 17.21
C LEU A 185 4.42 10.08 16.07
N LEU A 186 5.73 9.98 15.94
CA LEU A 186 6.39 9.13 14.95
C LEU A 186 6.19 7.64 15.24
N THR A 187 6.17 7.25 16.51
CA THR A 187 5.90 5.86 16.90
C THR A 187 4.46 5.47 16.53
N LEU A 188 3.49 6.35 16.79
CA LEU A 188 2.10 6.16 16.38
C LEU A 188 1.99 6.07 14.84
N ALA A 189 2.62 6.99 14.11
CA ALA A 189 2.61 6.98 12.65
C ALA A 189 3.25 5.71 12.07
N ALA A 190 4.35 5.23 12.66
CA ALA A 190 5.02 4.01 12.23
C ALA A 190 4.18 2.74 12.49
N ASN A 191 3.38 2.70 13.56
CA ASN A 191 2.46 1.59 13.80
C ASN A 191 1.37 1.53 12.72
N VAL A 192 0.83 2.69 12.34
CA VAL A 192 -0.14 2.83 11.24
C VAL A 192 0.46 2.38 9.92
N ASP A 193 1.70 2.78 9.64
CA ASP A 193 2.41 2.38 8.43
C ASP A 193 2.54 0.84 8.33
N ARG A 194 2.83 0.16 9.45
CA ARG A 194 2.92 -1.32 9.48
C ARG A 194 1.56 -1.99 9.24
N GLU A 195 0.51 -1.51 9.89
CA GLU A 195 -0.83 -2.09 9.76
C GLU A 195 -1.38 -1.91 8.34
N SER A 196 -1.19 -0.72 7.75
CA SER A 196 -1.59 -0.43 6.38
C SER A 196 -0.88 -1.32 5.37
N ALA A 197 0.43 -1.52 5.53
CA ALA A 197 1.24 -2.34 4.62
C ALA A 197 0.80 -3.82 4.58
N VAL A 198 0.40 -4.38 5.72
CA VAL A 198 -0.08 -5.78 5.80
C VAL A 198 -1.40 -5.97 5.06
N LEU A 199 -2.33 -5.03 5.23
CA LEU A 199 -3.65 -5.09 4.59
C LEU A 199 -3.54 -4.90 3.07
N GLU A 200 -2.77 -3.91 2.62
CA GLU A 200 -2.59 -3.64 1.20
C GLU A 200 -1.90 -4.80 0.47
N LEU A 201 -0.86 -5.38 1.09
CA LEU A 201 -0.18 -6.53 0.50
C LEU A 201 -1.13 -7.73 0.34
N THR A 202 -2.00 -7.97 1.33
CA THR A 202 -3.00 -9.06 1.26
C THR A 202 -3.97 -8.83 0.09
N HIS A 203 -4.55 -7.63 -0.01
CA HIS A 203 -5.47 -7.31 -1.10
C HIS A 203 -4.82 -7.37 -2.49
N VAL A 204 -3.58 -6.87 -2.62
CA VAL A 204 -2.86 -6.92 -3.90
C VAL A 204 -2.52 -8.35 -4.28
N LYS A 205 -2.08 -9.18 -3.32
CA LYS A 205 -1.84 -10.61 -3.54
C LYS A 205 -3.10 -11.34 -3.99
N ASP A 206 -4.23 -11.10 -3.35
CA ASP A 206 -5.50 -11.74 -3.70
C ASP A 206 -5.96 -11.33 -5.11
N ALA A 207 -5.83 -10.05 -5.47
CA ALA A 207 -6.18 -9.53 -6.79
C ALA A 207 -5.29 -10.12 -7.90
N LEU A 208 -3.98 -10.22 -7.66
CA LEU A 208 -3.02 -10.80 -8.60
C LEU A 208 -3.19 -12.31 -8.74
N ALA A 209 -3.47 -13.01 -7.64
CA ALA A 209 -3.80 -14.44 -7.66
C ALA A 209 -5.09 -14.72 -8.44
N GLY A 210 -6.05 -13.79 -8.48
CA GLY A 210 -7.22 -13.86 -9.34
C GLY A 210 -6.87 -13.77 -10.83
N GLU A 211 -6.04 -12.79 -11.21
CA GLU A 211 -5.65 -12.57 -12.62
C GLU A 211 -4.82 -13.73 -13.20
N SER A 212 -3.87 -14.27 -12.43
CA SER A 212 -3.06 -15.42 -12.85
C SER A 212 -3.93 -16.67 -13.08
N ARG A 213 -4.90 -16.92 -12.19
CA ARG A 213 -5.83 -18.07 -12.33
C ARG A 213 -6.55 -18.05 -13.68
N SER A 214 -6.98 -16.88 -14.14
CA SER A 214 -7.65 -16.76 -15.44
C SER A 214 -6.67 -16.98 -16.60
N ARG A 215 -5.48 -16.36 -16.57
CA ARG A 215 -4.48 -16.50 -17.65
C ARG A 215 -4.02 -17.94 -17.85
N VAL A 216 -3.60 -18.62 -16.77
CA VAL A 216 -3.09 -20.00 -16.91
C VAL A 216 -4.22 -20.96 -17.30
N ALA A 217 -5.46 -20.71 -16.88
CA ALA A 217 -6.60 -21.50 -17.35
C ALA A 217 -6.84 -21.35 -18.86
N GLU A 218 -6.62 -20.16 -19.42
CA GLU A 218 -6.76 -19.94 -20.88
C GLU A 218 -5.60 -20.56 -21.66
N GLU A 219 -4.37 -20.42 -21.19
CA GLU A 219 -3.21 -21.07 -21.81
C GLU A 219 -3.33 -22.61 -21.76
N ALA A 220 -3.86 -23.18 -20.67
CA ALA A 220 -4.17 -24.59 -20.55
C ALA A 220 -5.29 -25.04 -21.52
N ARG A 221 -6.33 -24.21 -21.71
CA ARG A 221 -7.39 -24.47 -22.70
C ARG A 221 -6.85 -24.46 -24.13
N LEU A 222 -6.02 -23.48 -24.48
CA LEU A 222 -5.41 -23.41 -25.81
C LEU A 222 -4.64 -24.71 -26.14
N LEU A 223 -3.92 -25.27 -25.17
CA LEU A 223 -3.22 -26.55 -25.34
C LEU A 223 -4.16 -27.75 -25.45
N HIS A 224 -5.27 -27.72 -24.71
CA HIS A 224 -6.32 -28.73 -24.84
C HIS A 224 -6.94 -28.70 -26.25
N ASP A 225 -7.26 -27.51 -26.74
CA ASP A 225 -7.99 -27.33 -28.00
C ASP A 225 -7.13 -27.54 -29.25
N THR A 226 -5.80 -27.43 -29.11
CA THR A 226 -4.83 -27.61 -30.20
C THR A 226 -4.15 -28.99 -30.11
N ALA A 227 -3.01 -29.09 -29.42
CA ALA A 227 -2.16 -30.28 -29.41
C ALA A 227 -2.89 -31.54 -28.92
N ILE A 228 -3.63 -31.45 -27.80
CA ILE A 228 -4.30 -32.61 -27.20
C ILE A 228 -5.42 -33.11 -28.12
N ASN A 229 -6.29 -32.22 -28.59
CA ASN A 229 -7.39 -32.60 -29.47
C ASN A 229 -6.89 -33.17 -30.82
N THR A 230 -5.89 -32.54 -31.44
CA THR A 230 -5.36 -32.99 -32.74
C THR A 230 -4.64 -34.33 -32.65
N LEU A 231 -3.78 -34.52 -31.64
CA LEU A 231 -3.12 -35.81 -31.42
C LEU A 231 -4.13 -36.90 -31.02
N GLY A 232 -5.13 -36.56 -30.19
CA GLY A 232 -6.19 -37.46 -29.79
C GLY A 232 -7.06 -37.94 -30.96
N ALA A 233 -7.40 -37.04 -31.88
CA ALA A 233 -8.16 -37.37 -33.09
C ALA A 233 -7.40 -38.35 -33.99
N ILE A 234 -6.08 -38.16 -34.15
CA ILE A 234 -5.19 -39.08 -34.89
C ILE A 234 -5.11 -40.44 -34.18
N ALA A 235 -5.01 -40.44 -32.85
CA ALA A 235 -4.86 -41.66 -32.05
C ALA A 235 -6.10 -42.58 -32.07
N THR A 236 -7.32 -42.03 -32.03
CA THR A 236 -8.57 -42.82 -31.83
C THR A 236 -9.30 -43.20 -33.11
N THR A 237 -8.81 -42.87 -34.31
CA THR A 237 -9.54 -43.10 -35.58
C THR A 237 -10.97 -42.54 -35.55
N ALA A 238 -11.15 -41.36 -34.94
CA ALA A 238 -12.45 -40.69 -34.97
C ALA A 238 -12.88 -40.45 -36.43
N ILE A 239 -14.20 -40.39 -36.68
CA ILE A 239 -14.92 -40.42 -37.98
C ILE A 239 -14.39 -39.42 -39.05
N TRP A 240 -13.50 -38.51 -38.67
CA TRP A 240 -12.92 -37.41 -39.45
C TRP A 240 -11.60 -37.73 -40.18
N VAL A 241 -10.99 -38.91 -39.98
CA VAL A 241 -9.57 -39.19 -40.36
C VAL A 241 -9.41 -40.05 -41.63
N ASN A 242 -10.35 -40.01 -42.58
CA ASN A 242 -10.13 -40.68 -43.89
C ASN A 242 -9.41 -39.80 -44.92
N ASP A 243 -9.22 -38.49 -44.65
CA ASP A 243 -8.51 -37.58 -45.54
C ASP A 243 -7.22 -37.04 -44.90
N SER A 244 -6.09 -37.57 -45.38
CA SER A 244 -4.76 -37.14 -44.95
C SER A 244 -4.47 -35.66 -45.22
N ALA A 245 -5.16 -35.02 -46.18
CA ALA A 245 -4.98 -33.60 -46.47
C ALA A 245 -5.56 -32.71 -45.35
N VAL A 246 -6.71 -33.10 -44.79
CA VAL A 246 -7.39 -32.35 -43.71
C VAL A 246 -6.56 -32.36 -42.43
N VAL A 247 -6.00 -33.51 -42.07
CA VAL A 247 -5.14 -33.65 -40.87
C VAL A 247 -3.87 -32.81 -41.00
N ARG A 248 -3.24 -32.77 -42.18
CA ARG A 248 -2.04 -31.94 -42.41
C ARG A 248 -2.34 -30.45 -42.28
N VAL A 249 -3.48 -29.98 -42.78
CA VAL A 249 -3.92 -28.58 -42.62
C VAL A 249 -4.15 -28.25 -41.14
N GLN A 250 -4.78 -29.15 -40.39
CA GLN A 250 -4.99 -28.98 -38.95
C GLN A 250 -3.67 -28.94 -38.18
N CYS A 251 -2.74 -29.87 -38.45
CA CYS A 251 -1.41 -29.87 -37.83
C CYS A 251 -0.65 -28.57 -38.11
N ARG A 252 -0.67 -28.05 -39.34
CA ARG A 252 -0.01 -26.78 -39.69
C ARG A 252 -0.55 -25.62 -38.86
N ARG A 253 -1.88 -25.50 -38.79
CA ARG A 253 -2.56 -24.45 -38.01
C ARG A 253 -2.20 -24.53 -36.52
N ASP A 254 -2.24 -25.72 -35.95
CA ASP A 254 -1.97 -25.90 -34.53
C ASP A 254 -0.49 -25.68 -34.20
N ILE A 255 0.44 -26.03 -35.11
CA ILE A 255 1.86 -25.70 -34.97
C ILE A 255 2.08 -24.18 -34.93
N GLU A 256 1.41 -23.41 -35.80
CA GLU A 256 1.51 -21.95 -35.80
C GLU A 256 0.99 -21.34 -34.48
N LEU A 257 -0.17 -21.79 -34.01
CA LEU A 257 -0.75 -21.34 -32.72
C LEU A 257 0.13 -21.68 -31.52
N LEU A 258 0.76 -22.85 -31.51
CA LEU A 258 1.67 -23.29 -30.44
C LEU A 258 3.04 -22.59 -30.51
N ALA A 259 3.49 -22.20 -31.71
CA ALA A 259 4.69 -21.40 -31.89
C ALA A 259 4.53 -20.00 -31.29
N ASP A 260 3.35 -19.40 -31.39
CA ASP A 260 3.04 -18.12 -30.77
C ASP A 260 3.06 -18.19 -29.23
N LEU A 261 2.62 -19.30 -28.64
CA LEU A 261 2.68 -19.55 -27.18
C LEU A 261 4.11 -19.74 -26.64
N THR A 262 5.05 -20.17 -27.50
CA THR A 262 6.46 -20.39 -27.13
C THR A 262 7.35 -19.18 -27.41
N ALA A 263 6.85 -18.16 -28.12
CA ALA A 263 7.61 -16.97 -28.48
C ALA A 263 7.79 -16.01 -27.29
N ALA A 264 9.00 -15.44 -27.14
CA ALA A 264 9.36 -14.54 -26.04
C ALA A 264 8.61 -13.19 -26.04
N ASN A 265 7.95 -12.84 -27.15
CA ASN A 265 7.06 -11.68 -27.30
C ASN A 265 5.82 -12.16 -28.08
N PRO A 266 4.67 -12.41 -27.43
CA PRO A 266 3.46 -12.79 -28.14
C PRO A 266 2.93 -11.56 -28.88
N VAL A 267 3.18 -11.46 -30.18
CA VAL A 267 2.45 -10.55 -31.05
C VAL A 267 1.33 -11.40 -31.65
N SER A 268 0.19 -11.45 -30.96
CA SER A 268 -0.99 -12.13 -31.51
C SER A 268 -1.54 -11.30 -32.67
N THR A 269 -1.10 -11.63 -33.89
CA THR A 269 -1.71 -11.11 -35.12
C THR A 269 -3.01 -11.84 -35.48
N THR A 270 -3.38 -12.88 -34.72
CA THR A 270 -4.47 -13.81 -35.08
C THR A 270 -5.64 -13.81 -34.11
N ASP A 271 -5.54 -13.25 -32.89
CA ASP A 271 -6.65 -13.13 -31.90
C ASP A 271 -7.35 -11.77 -31.90
N SER A 272 -7.31 -11.06 -33.03
CA SER A 272 -7.97 -9.76 -33.18
C SER A 272 -9.34 -9.92 -33.83
N LEU A 273 -10.30 -9.05 -33.49
CA LEU A 273 -11.59 -8.96 -34.19
C LEU A 273 -11.39 -8.72 -35.69
N VAL A 274 -10.35 -7.95 -36.04
CA VAL A 274 -9.94 -7.74 -37.44
C VAL A 274 -9.54 -9.05 -38.11
N GLY A 275 -8.82 -9.93 -37.42
CA GLY A 275 -8.48 -11.25 -37.92
C GLY A 275 -9.69 -12.16 -38.16
N ILE A 276 -10.71 -12.09 -37.29
CA ILE A 276 -11.97 -12.83 -37.47
C ILE A 276 -12.75 -12.27 -38.67
N TYR A 277 -12.78 -10.94 -38.82
CA TYR A 277 -13.41 -10.26 -39.96
C TYR A 277 -12.74 -10.64 -41.28
N ASP A 278 -11.41 -10.63 -41.34
CA ASP A 278 -10.64 -10.92 -42.56
C ASP A 278 -10.68 -12.43 -42.95
N PHE A 279 -10.92 -13.34 -42.00
CA PHE A 279 -11.06 -14.80 -42.24
C PHE A 279 -12.50 -15.22 -42.63
N SER A 280 -13.46 -14.31 -42.54
CA SER A 280 -14.86 -14.57 -42.82
C SER A 280 -15.05 -14.88 -44.33
N GLY A 281 -15.39 -16.14 -44.67
CA GLY A 281 -15.77 -16.49 -46.04
C GLY A 281 -17.02 -15.74 -46.52
N SER A 282 -17.38 -15.87 -47.80
CA SER A 282 -18.47 -15.13 -48.47
C SER A 282 -19.90 -15.31 -47.91
N ASN A 283 -20.08 -16.06 -46.82
CA ASN A 283 -21.38 -16.37 -46.19
C ASN A 283 -21.60 -15.69 -44.81
N ILE A 284 -20.68 -14.81 -44.37
CA ILE A 284 -20.84 -14.06 -43.10
C ILE A 284 -21.17 -12.60 -43.37
N ALA A 285 -22.30 -12.13 -42.82
CA ALA A 285 -22.68 -10.72 -42.86
C ALA A 285 -22.35 -10.04 -41.52
N TRP A 286 -21.40 -9.10 -41.55
CA TRP A 286 -21.10 -8.23 -40.40
C TRP A 286 -22.02 -7.00 -40.40
N LEU A 287 -22.70 -6.75 -39.29
CA LEU A 287 -23.69 -5.68 -39.13
C LEU A 287 -23.27 -4.68 -38.04
N GLY A 288 -23.34 -3.40 -38.37
CA GLY A 288 -23.18 -2.30 -37.42
C GLY A 288 -21.73 -1.89 -37.12
N VAL A 289 -20.75 -2.46 -37.84
CA VAL A 289 -19.32 -2.12 -37.69
C VAL A 289 -18.56 -2.26 -39.00
N ASP A 290 -17.56 -1.41 -39.20
CA ASP A 290 -16.55 -1.57 -40.26
C ASP A 290 -15.20 -2.07 -39.72
N ARG A 291 -14.25 -2.36 -40.62
CA ARG A 291 -12.91 -2.86 -40.26
C ARG A 291 -12.13 -1.90 -39.37
N ALA A 292 -12.28 -0.59 -39.56
CA ALA A 292 -11.58 0.42 -38.76
C ALA A 292 -12.17 0.53 -37.35
N GLU A 293 -13.49 0.40 -37.22
CA GLU A 293 -14.20 0.35 -35.95
C GLU A 293 -13.86 -0.93 -35.15
N LEU A 294 -13.76 -2.08 -35.81
CA LEU A 294 -13.30 -3.32 -35.17
C LEU A 294 -11.86 -3.18 -34.63
N ALA A 295 -10.94 -2.57 -35.37
CA ALA A 295 -9.59 -2.27 -34.89
C ALA A 295 -9.57 -1.29 -33.70
N ALA A 296 -10.55 -0.39 -33.61
CA ALA A 296 -10.70 0.50 -32.46
C ALA A 296 -11.26 -0.23 -31.24
N ILE A 297 -12.19 -1.18 -31.44
CA ILE A 297 -12.72 -2.05 -30.39
C ILE A 297 -11.63 -2.99 -29.85
N ASP A 298 -10.81 -3.57 -30.72
CA ASP A 298 -9.66 -4.40 -30.30
C ASP A 298 -8.73 -3.63 -29.36
N ARG A 299 -8.38 -2.38 -29.69
CA ARG A 299 -7.55 -1.53 -28.82
C ARG A 299 -8.23 -1.14 -27.51
N GLU A 300 -9.56 -1.03 -27.49
CA GLU A 300 -10.33 -0.74 -26.28
C GLU A 300 -10.44 -1.98 -25.38
N LEU A 301 -10.37 -3.17 -25.97
CA LEU A 301 -10.46 -4.47 -25.32
C LEU A 301 -9.08 -5.17 -25.20
N ASP A 302 -7.98 -4.41 -25.17
CA ASP A 302 -6.61 -4.91 -25.02
C ASP A 302 -6.31 -5.32 -23.57
N ASP A 303 -7.17 -6.20 -23.04
CA ASP A 303 -7.04 -6.86 -21.74
C ASP A 303 -7.39 -8.36 -21.87
N PRO A 304 -6.97 -9.23 -20.92
CA PRO A 304 -7.23 -10.67 -21.02
C PRO A 304 -8.71 -11.06 -21.13
N ARG A 305 -9.62 -10.23 -20.62
CA ARG A 305 -11.06 -10.45 -20.70
C ARG A 305 -11.59 -10.11 -22.10
N GLY A 306 -11.08 -9.07 -22.73
CA GLY A 306 -11.35 -8.73 -24.12
C GLY A 306 -10.94 -9.86 -25.05
N ALA A 307 -9.71 -10.36 -24.92
CA ALA A 307 -9.22 -11.52 -25.67
C ALA A 307 -10.10 -12.78 -25.46
N ALA A 308 -10.47 -13.09 -24.22
CA ALA A 308 -11.35 -14.22 -23.91
C ALA A 308 -12.75 -14.08 -24.56
N ALA A 309 -13.30 -12.87 -24.61
CA ALA A 309 -14.58 -12.63 -25.26
C ALA A 309 -14.48 -12.73 -26.79
N ILE A 310 -13.40 -12.22 -27.40
CA ILE A 310 -13.12 -12.36 -28.84
C ILE A 310 -12.98 -13.84 -29.24
N ASN A 311 -12.28 -14.63 -28.41
CA ASN A 311 -12.19 -16.08 -28.61
C ASN A 311 -13.55 -16.78 -28.48
N SER A 312 -14.46 -16.26 -27.64
CA SER A 312 -15.83 -16.78 -27.54
C SER A 312 -16.66 -16.48 -28.79
N VAL A 313 -16.49 -15.29 -29.37
CA VAL A 313 -17.11 -14.92 -30.66
C VAL A 313 -16.61 -15.84 -31.78
N ARG A 314 -15.30 -16.09 -31.83
CA ARG A 314 -14.70 -17.03 -32.79
C ARG A 314 -15.28 -18.43 -32.65
N GLU A 315 -15.36 -18.94 -31.42
CA GLU A 315 -15.88 -20.28 -31.18
C GLU A 315 -17.35 -20.41 -31.58
N ALA A 316 -18.16 -19.38 -31.32
CA ALA A 316 -19.53 -19.31 -31.79
C ALA A 316 -19.61 -19.41 -33.33
N LEU A 317 -18.74 -18.68 -34.04
CA LEU A 317 -18.65 -18.76 -35.50
C LEU A 317 -18.21 -20.13 -36.01
N VAL A 318 -17.22 -20.76 -35.38
CA VAL A 318 -16.76 -22.10 -35.74
C VAL A 318 -17.87 -23.14 -35.56
N ASN A 319 -18.63 -23.03 -34.47
CA ASN A 319 -19.78 -23.91 -34.22
C ASN A 319 -20.87 -23.73 -35.27
N ALA A 320 -21.18 -22.48 -35.65
CA ALA A 320 -22.12 -22.20 -36.74
C ALA A 320 -21.66 -22.84 -38.07
N PHE A 321 -20.38 -22.71 -38.43
CA PHE A 321 -19.85 -23.32 -39.66
C PHE A 321 -19.86 -24.85 -39.66
N LYS A 322 -19.52 -25.48 -38.54
CA LYS A 322 -19.34 -26.93 -38.46
C LYS A 322 -20.62 -27.71 -38.24
N HIS A 323 -21.60 -27.10 -37.56
CA HIS A 323 -22.74 -27.84 -37.01
C HIS A 323 -24.10 -27.33 -37.46
N ALA A 324 -24.20 -26.10 -37.96
CA ALA A 324 -25.50 -25.52 -38.24
C ALA A 324 -26.10 -25.95 -39.60
N GLU A 325 -25.30 -26.45 -40.54
CA GLU A 325 -25.71 -26.58 -41.97
C GLU A 325 -26.34 -25.28 -42.52
N SER A 326 -25.91 -24.14 -41.97
CA SER A 326 -26.48 -22.82 -42.20
C SER A 326 -26.07 -22.27 -43.57
N SER A 327 -27.00 -21.54 -44.20
CA SER A 327 -26.76 -20.84 -45.46
C SER A 327 -26.21 -19.43 -45.22
N ASN A 328 -26.58 -18.81 -44.08
CA ASN A 328 -26.15 -17.45 -43.72
C ASN A 328 -25.84 -17.33 -42.21
N ILE A 329 -24.68 -16.75 -41.91
CA ILE A 329 -24.27 -16.39 -40.55
C ILE A 329 -24.21 -14.87 -40.44
N GLN A 330 -24.78 -14.29 -39.39
CA GLN A 330 -24.77 -12.85 -39.11
C GLN A 330 -23.99 -12.56 -37.84
N VAL A 331 -23.09 -11.58 -37.89
CA VAL A 331 -22.39 -11.05 -36.71
C VAL A 331 -22.77 -9.60 -36.53
N LYS A 332 -23.49 -9.30 -35.46
CA LYS A 332 -23.87 -7.95 -35.09
C LYS A 332 -23.02 -7.47 -33.94
N VAL A 333 -22.41 -6.30 -34.09
CA VAL A 333 -21.61 -5.66 -33.04
C VAL A 333 -22.27 -4.36 -32.65
N THR A 334 -22.50 -4.18 -31.35
CA THR A 334 -23.07 -2.94 -30.79
C THR A 334 -22.17 -2.42 -29.68
N ARG A 335 -21.97 -1.11 -29.65
CA ARG A 335 -21.05 -0.42 -28.74
C ARG A 335 -21.75 0.76 -28.10
N ASP A 336 -21.72 0.84 -26.78
CA ASP A 336 -22.17 2.02 -26.02
C ASP A 336 -21.06 2.59 -25.11
N SER A 337 -21.38 3.46 -24.16
CA SER A 337 -20.38 4.08 -23.29
C SER A 337 -19.87 3.17 -22.16
N GLN A 338 -20.53 2.03 -21.92
CA GLN A 338 -20.27 1.12 -20.80
C GLN A 338 -19.95 -0.31 -21.25
N THR A 339 -20.47 -0.77 -22.40
CA THR A 339 -20.31 -2.15 -22.87
C THR A 339 -20.05 -2.25 -24.37
N VAL A 340 -19.49 -3.40 -24.76
CA VAL A 340 -19.41 -3.90 -26.15
C VAL A 340 -20.16 -5.21 -26.19
N ARG A 341 -21.10 -5.36 -27.13
CA ARG A 341 -21.90 -6.57 -27.30
C ARG A 341 -21.73 -7.14 -28.71
N PHE A 342 -21.43 -8.44 -28.76
CA PHE A 342 -21.38 -9.26 -29.96
C PHE A 342 -22.56 -10.22 -29.97
N GLU A 343 -23.20 -10.36 -31.12
CA GLU A 343 -24.32 -11.27 -31.34
C GLU A 343 -24.03 -12.06 -32.62
N VAL A 344 -23.79 -13.36 -32.48
CA VAL A 344 -23.54 -14.29 -33.58
C VAL A 344 -24.81 -15.10 -33.79
N HIS A 345 -25.41 -15.00 -34.97
CA HIS A 345 -26.65 -15.68 -35.32
C HIS A 345 -26.45 -16.54 -36.58
N ASP A 346 -26.86 -17.81 -36.54
CA ASP A 346 -26.94 -18.69 -37.70
C ASP A 346 -28.39 -19.09 -37.98
N ASP A 347 -28.70 -19.36 -39.25
CA ASP A 347 -30.02 -19.81 -39.74
C ASP A 347 -30.13 -21.34 -39.88
N GLY A 348 -29.32 -22.09 -39.12
CA GLY A 348 -29.17 -23.52 -39.29
C GLY A 348 -30.21 -24.41 -38.60
N ILE A 349 -29.87 -25.70 -38.45
CA ILE A 349 -30.76 -26.73 -37.90
C ILE A 349 -31.15 -26.52 -36.42
N GLY A 350 -30.43 -25.69 -35.68
CA GLY A 350 -30.69 -25.42 -34.26
C GLY A 350 -30.45 -26.63 -33.33
N LEU A 351 -30.72 -26.46 -32.03
CA LEU A 351 -30.51 -27.46 -30.98
C LEU A 351 -31.85 -27.91 -30.37
N ASP A 352 -32.04 -29.23 -30.18
CA ASP A 352 -33.26 -29.86 -29.63
C ASP A 352 -33.46 -29.56 -28.12
N SER A 353 -32.38 -29.36 -27.37
CA SER A 353 -32.45 -28.78 -26.04
C SER A 353 -31.12 -28.15 -25.62
N LEU A 354 -31.16 -27.19 -24.69
CA LEU A 354 -29.94 -26.67 -24.03
C LEU A 354 -29.19 -27.79 -23.26
N ALA A 355 -29.82 -28.93 -22.97
CA ALA A 355 -29.15 -30.08 -22.37
C ALA A 355 -28.37 -30.94 -23.40
N ALA A 356 -28.62 -30.73 -24.70
CA ALA A 356 -27.87 -31.32 -25.81
C ALA A 356 -26.65 -30.46 -26.24
N ILE A 357 -26.41 -29.32 -25.56
CA ILE A 357 -25.17 -28.57 -25.65
C ILE A 357 -24.04 -29.54 -25.29
N GLY A 358 -23.32 -30.02 -26.30
CA GLY A 358 -22.16 -30.89 -26.07
C GLY A 358 -21.16 -30.20 -25.12
N ARG A 359 -20.32 -30.99 -24.45
CA ARG A 359 -19.30 -30.49 -23.50
C ARG A 359 -18.45 -29.33 -24.07
N GLY A 360 -18.30 -29.22 -25.39
CA GLY A 360 -17.60 -28.12 -26.06
C GLY A 360 -18.15 -26.73 -25.77
N ILE A 361 -19.45 -26.46 -25.98
CA ILE A 361 -20.02 -25.08 -25.87
C ILE A 361 -20.12 -24.59 -24.42
N GLN A 362 -20.42 -25.50 -23.47
CA GLN A 362 -20.43 -25.20 -22.04
C GLN A 362 -19.06 -24.70 -21.56
N HIS A 363 -17.99 -25.42 -21.92
CA HIS A 363 -16.62 -25.13 -21.50
C HIS A 363 -15.97 -23.98 -22.28
N SER A 364 -16.30 -23.81 -23.57
CA SER A 364 -15.62 -22.85 -24.45
C SER A 364 -16.19 -21.43 -24.44
N ILE A 365 -17.47 -21.25 -24.04
CA ILE A 365 -18.13 -19.93 -24.05
C ILE A 365 -18.66 -19.56 -22.66
N LEU A 366 -19.47 -20.41 -22.01
CA LEU A 366 -20.14 -20.08 -20.75
C LEU A 366 -19.17 -20.07 -19.56
N ASP A 367 -18.32 -21.08 -19.43
CA ASP A 367 -17.28 -21.12 -18.39
C ASP A 367 -16.27 -19.99 -18.57
N ARG A 368 -15.90 -19.68 -19.83
CA ARG A 368 -15.01 -18.55 -20.16
C ARG A 368 -15.61 -17.21 -19.74
N ALA A 369 -16.92 -17.00 -19.96
CA ALA A 369 -17.64 -15.81 -19.50
C ALA A 369 -17.59 -15.64 -17.98
N ARG A 370 -17.82 -16.73 -17.24
CA ARG A 370 -17.75 -16.74 -15.77
C ARG A 370 -16.35 -16.41 -15.25
N ASP A 371 -15.31 -17.01 -15.83
CA ASP A 371 -13.92 -16.87 -15.34
C ASP A 371 -13.31 -15.50 -15.62
N TYR A 372 -13.77 -14.82 -16.67
CA TYR A 372 -13.28 -13.51 -17.09
C TYR A 372 -14.23 -12.36 -16.75
N GLY A 373 -15.39 -12.65 -16.17
CA GLY A 373 -16.34 -11.66 -15.69
C GLY A 373 -17.05 -10.88 -16.80
N PHE A 374 -17.31 -11.54 -17.94
CA PHE A 374 -18.18 -11.03 -19.00
C PHE A 374 -19.47 -11.88 -19.06
N ARG A 375 -20.48 -11.42 -19.79
CA ARG A 375 -21.75 -12.14 -19.90
C ARG A 375 -21.82 -12.86 -21.24
N ALA A 376 -22.20 -14.13 -21.22
CA ALA A 376 -22.52 -14.89 -22.43
C ALA A 376 -23.88 -15.58 -22.26
N GLU A 377 -24.68 -15.56 -23.31
CA GLU A 377 -26.02 -16.14 -23.34
C GLU A 377 -26.25 -16.83 -24.69
N ILE A 378 -26.86 -18.02 -24.67
CA ILE A 378 -27.09 -18.84 -25.87
C ILE A 378 -28.57 -19.15 -25.94
N THR A 379 -29.17 -18.86 -27.10
CA THR A 379 -30.57 -19.18 -27.43
C THR A 379 -30.61 -19.95 -28.74
N SER A 380 -31.26 -21.10 -28.77
CA SER A 380 -31.33 -21.96 -29.96
C SER A 380 -32.69 -22.67 -30.01
N GLU A 381 -33.22 -22.88 -31.22
CA GLU A 381 -34.48 -23.60 -31.45
C GLU A 381 -34.36 -24.44 -32.74
N LEU A 382 -34.85 -25.68 -32.72
CA LEU A 382 -34.81 -26.59 -33.87
C LEU A 382 -35.44 -25.95 -35.11
N GLY A 383 -34.67 -25.93 -36.20
CA GLY A 383 -35.08 -25.36 -37.50
C GLY A 383 -35.11 -23.82 -37.56
N ALA A 384 -34.78 -23.13 -36.47
CA ALA A 384 -34.71 -21.66 -36.41
C ALA A 384 -33.28 -21.12 -36.16
N GLY A 385 -32.30 -22.02 -36.03
CA GLY A 385 -30.89 -21.68 -35.85
C GLY A 385 -30.46 -21.41 -34.42
N THR A 386 -29.26 -20.85 -34.24
CA THR A 386 -28.67 -20.53 -32.94
C THR A 386 -28.19 -19.09 -32.87
N THR A 387 -28.37 -18.45 -31.71
CA THR A 387 -27.88 -17.11 -31.40
C THR A 387 -27.02 -17.15 -30.13
N VAL A 388 -25.79 -16.64 -30.24
CA VAL A 388 -24.85 -16.47 -29.12
C VAL A 388 -24.62 -14.98 -28.89
N THR A 389 -24.96 -14.51 -27.69
CA THR A 389 -24.76 -13.12 -27.26
C THR A 389 -23.63 -13.04 -26.25
N ILE A 390 -22.64 -12.19 -26.50
CA ILE A 390 -21.49 -11.93 -25.63
C ILE A 390 -21.44 -10.43 -25.30
N GLU A 391 -21.41 -10.08 -24.02
CA GLU A 391 -21.42 -8.70 -23.55
C GLU A 391 -20.29 -8.41 -22.55
N ILE A 392 -19.49 -7.39 -22.87
CA ILE A 392 -18.22 -7.07 -22.20
C ILE A 392 -18.27 -5.65 -21.62
N PRO A 393 -18.02 -5.44 -20.32
CA PRO A 393 -17.92 -4.10 -19.74
C PRO A 393 -16.61 -3.39 -20.11
N LYS A 394 -16.63 -2.11 -20.48
CA LYS A 394 -15.45 -1.34 -20.91
C LYS A 394 -14.45 -1.00 -19.80
N SER A 395 -14.89 -0.97 -18.55
CA SER A 395 -14.00 -0.77 -17.39
C SER A 395 -14.21 -1.88 -16.36
N ARG A 396 -13.13 -2.50 -15.88
CA ARG A 396 -13.20 -3.34 -14.67
C ARG A 396 -13.64 -2.43 -13.52
N PRO A 397 -14.68 -2.77 -12.74
CA PRO A 397 -14.91 -2.07 -11.49
C PRO A 397 -13.68 -2.32 -10.61
N GLU A 398 -12.76 -1.34 -10.55
CA GLU A 398 -11.72 -1.38 -9.53
C GLU A 398 -12.45 -1.41 -8.18
N PRO A 399 -12.08 -2.33 -7.27
CA PRO A 399 -12.56 -2.21 -5.90
C PRO A 399 -12.08 -0.85 -5.42
N LYS A 400 -13.01 0.09 -5.27
CA LYS A 400 -12.76 1.38 -4.64
C LYS A 400 -12.29 1.04 -3.23
N SER A 401 -10.97 0.96 -3.02
CA SER A 401 -10.44 0.93 -1.69
C SER A 401 -10.74 2.32 -1.12
N ASN A 402 -11.78 2.39 -0.28
CA ASN A 402 -12.07 3.60 0.49
C ASN A 402 -11.01 3.75 1.58
N ILE A 403 -9.77 3.97 1.16
CA ILE A 403 -8.62 4.23 2.03
C ILE A 403 -8.93 5.44 2.91
N LEU A 404 -9.71 6.39 2.40
CA LEU A 404 -10.19 7.54 3.16
C LEU A 404 -11.03 7.13 4.38
N GLU A 405 -11.81 6.03 4.31
CA GLU A 405 -12.53 5.48 5.46
C GLU A 405 -11.59 4.82 6.47
N PHE A 406 -10.48 4.24 6.01
CA PHE A 406 -9.43 3.66 6.87
C PHE A 406 -8.54 4.73 7.53
N ILE A 407 -8.23 5.81 6.82
CA ILE A 407 -7.37 6.92 7.30
C ILE A 407 -8.10 7.75 8.36
N ALA A 408 -9.42 7.93 8.24
CA ALA A 408 -10.19 8.82 9.12
C ALA A 408 -10.11 8.49 10.63
N PRO A 409 -10.38 7.25 11.10
CA PRO A 409 -10.27 6.91 12.52
C PRO A 409 -8.83 7.01 13.02
N THR A 410 -7.86 6.65 12.19
CA THR A 410 -6.44 6.74 12.51
C THR A 410 -5.95 8.18 12.68
N MET A 411 -6.38 9.08 11.79
CA MET A 411 -6.12 10.53 11.91
C MET A 411 -6.81 11.15 13.12
N SER A 412 -7.94 10.60 13.56
CA SER A 412 -8.61 11.03 14.79
C SER A 412 -7.79 10.73 16.05
N ALA A 413 -7.26 9.51 16.16
CA ALA A 413 -6.41 9.11 17.28
C ALA A 413 -5.11 9.94 17.30
N PHE A 414 -4.51 10.12 16.12
CA PHE A 414 -3.32 10.95 15.95
C PHE A 414 -3.54 12.39 16.45
N ARG A 415 -4.66 13.01 16.08
CA ARG A 415 -5.05 14.37 16.50
C ARG A 415 -5.14 14.51 18.01
N THR A 416 -5.85 13.59 18.64
CA THR A 416 -6.07 13.58 20.09
C THR A 416 -4.75 13.39 20.84
N SER A 417 -3.94 12.40 20.43
CA SER A 417 -2.63 12.18 21.04
C SER A 417 -1.70 13.38 20.89
N ALA A 418 -1.68 14.03 19.72
CA ALA A 418 -0.88 15.24 19.49
C ALA A 418 -1.34 16.39 20.40
N GLY A 419 -2.65 16.59 20.55
CA GLY A 419 -3.20 17.63 21.41
C GLY A 419 -2.89 17.42 22.89
N ILE A 420 -3.07 16.19 23.39
CA ILE A 420 -2.74 15.81 24.77
C ILE A 420 -1.24 15.99 25.05
N THR A 421 -0.40 15.53 24.12
CA THR A 421 1.06 15.65 24.25
C THR A 421 1.50 17.11 24.32
N TRP A 422 0.91 18.00 23.50
CA TRP A 422 1.16 19.43 23.58
C TRP A 422 0.70 20.02 24.92
N GLY A 423 -0.57 19.81 25.29
CA GLY A 423 -1.15 20.34 26.53
C GLY A 423 -0.38 19.91 27.79
N ALA A 424 -0.03 18.63 27.88
CA ALA A 424 0.81 18.11 28.95
C ALA A 424 2.22 18.72 28.91
N GLY A 425 2.83 18.81 27.72
CA GLY A 425 4.16 19.39 27.53
C GLY A 425 4.26 20.84 28.01
N VAL A 426 3.36 21.72 27.58
CA VAL A 426 3.37 23.13 28.02
C VAL A 426 3.06 23.29 29.51
N THR A 427 2.28 22.38 30.10
CA THR A 427 2.02 22.36 31.55
C THR A 427 3.28 21.99 32.33
N VAL A 428 4.00 20.95 31.89
CA VAL A 428 5.28 20.53 32.51
C VAL A 428 6.34 21.62 32.37
N VAL A 429 6.47 22.23 31.19
CA VAL A 429 7.39 23.36 30.99
C VAL A 429 7.02 24.52 31.92
N GLY A 430 5.74 24.88 32.04
CA GLY A 430 5.29 25.93 32.96
C GLY A 430 5.61 25.64 34.43
N LEU A 431 5.48 24.38 34.86
CA LEU A 431 5.88 23.93 36.20
C LEU A 431 7.39 24.04 36.43
N LEU A 432 8.20 23.60 35.47
CA LEU A 432 9.67 23.70 35.55
C LEU A 432 10.12 25.16 35.64
N LEU A 433 9.49 26.05 34.88
CA LEU A 433 9.77 27.49 34.95
C LEU A 433 9.34 28.11 36.28
N MET A 434 8.21 27.68 36.84
CA MET A 434 7.79 28.09 38.18
C MET A 434 8.81 27.67 39.24
N ILE A 435 9.31 26.43 39.19
CA ILE A 435 10.35 25.92 40.10
C ILE A 435 11.67 26.67 39.91
N ALA A 436 11.99 27.07 38.67
CA ALA A 436 13.18 27.85 38.33
C ALA A 436 13.12 29.33 38.76
N GLY A 437 12.05 29.75 39.45
CA GLY A 437 11.90 31.11 39.97
C GLY A 437 11.32 32.10 38.98
N ALA A 438 10.39 31.68 38.12
CA ALA A 438 9.62 32.59 37.27
C ALA A 438 8.80 33.60 38.10
N THR A 439 8.57 34.79 37.54
CA THR A 439 7.74 35.83 38.14
C THR A 439 6.33 35.30 38.43
N ASN A 440 5.88 35.47 39.68
CA ASN A 440 4.61 34.91 40.16
C ASN A 440 3.85 35.91 41.04
N ALA A 441 3.53 37.07 40.48
CA ALA A 441 2.74 38.08 41.16
C ALA A 441 1.38 37.53 41.58
N GLY A 442 1.00 37.79 42.84
CA GLY A 442 -0.26 37.32 43.41
C GLY A 442 -0.41 35.79 43.46
N ASN A 443 0.68 35.02 43.35
CA ASN A 443 0.68 33.56 43.25
C ASN A 443 -0.15 33.00 42.07
N ALA A 444 -0.35 33.78 41.00
CA ALA A 444 -1.23 33.43 39.89
C ALA A 444 -0.77 32.21 39.04
N LEU A 445 0.51 31.81 39.09
CA LEU A 445 1.00 30.62 38.39
C LEU A 445 0.40 29.31 38.94
N VAL A 446 0.14 29.23 40.25
CA VAL A 446 -0.44 28.02 40.87
C VAL A 446 -1.85 27.72 40.34
N PRO A 447 -2.83 28.64 40.41
CA PRO A 447 -4.15 28.40 39.83
C PRO A 447 -4.08 28.23 38.31
N MET A 448 -3.17 28.92 37.61
CA MET A 448 -2.98 28.73 36.16
C MET A 448 -2.60 27.27 35.82
N LEU A 449 -1.56 26.74 36.45
CA LEU A 449 -1.09 25.36 36.24
C LEU A 449 -2.12 24.33 36.70
N SER A 450 -2.92 24.66 37.72
CA SER A 450 -4.02 23.81 38.19
C SER A 450 -5.10 23.68 37.10
N VAL A 451 -5.54 24.80 36.52
CA VAL A 451 -6.51 24.80 35.41
C VAL A 451 -5.97 24.05 34.19
N MET A 452 -4.70 24.25 33.84
CA MET A 452 -4.05 23.51 32.74
C MET A 452 -4.02 22.00 32.99
N SER A 453 -3.66 21.58 34.20
CA SER A 453 -3.60 20.17 34.60
C SER A 453 -4.98 19.52 34.55
N VAL A 454 -6.02 20.22 35.01
CA VAL A 454 -7.41 19.75 34.91
C VAL A 454 -7.85 19.65 33.45
N ALA A 455 -7.52 20.62 32.59
CA ALA A 455 -7.86 20.56 31.17
C ALA A 455 -7.22 19.34 30.47
N VAL A 456 -5.96 19.04 30.79
CA VAL A 456 -5.27 17.84 30.30
C VAL A 456 -5.93 16.57 30.84
N ALA A 457 -6.20 16.49 32.15
CA ALA A 457 -6.82 15.32 32.77
C ALA A 457 -8.22 15.02 32.19
N VAL A 458 -9.07 16.04 32.04
CA VAL A 458 -10.40 15.92 31.42
C VAL A 458 -10.30 15.37 29.99
N SER A 459 -9.28 15.80 29.24
CA SER A 459 -9.06 15.35 27.86
C SER A 459 -8.52 13.91 27.78
N ILE A 460 -7.73 13.47 28.76
CA ILE A 460 -7.21 12.09 28.85
C ILE A 460 -8.31 11.11 29.26
N PHE A 461 -9.05 11.42 30.32
CA PHE A 461 -10.07 10.53 30.89
C PHE A 461 -11.43 10.63 30.19
N ALA A 462 -11.53 11.48 29.17
CA ALA A 462 -12.75 11.73 28.40
C ALA A 462 -13.97 11.95 29.32
N PHE A 463 -13.79 12.70 30.41
CA PHE A 463 -14.81 12.86 31.46
C PHE A 463 -16.15 13.40 30.91
N PHE A 464 -16.08 14.17 29.82
CA PHE A 464 -17.23 14.70 29.08
C PHE A 464 -17.51 13.97 27.76
N ALA A 465 -17.13 12.70 27.62
CA ALA A 465 -17.34 11.91 26.40
C ALA A 465 -18.79 11.96 25.88
N ASN A 466 -19.77 12.03 26.79
CA ASN A 466 -21.19 12.12 26.46
C ASN A 466 -21.67 13.52 26.02
N SER A 467 -20.90 14.60 26.24
CA SER A 467 -21.30 15.98 25.89
C SER A 467 -20.14 16.78 25.29
N ARG A 468 -20.03 16.72 23.96
CA ARG A 468 -19.04 17.49 23.19
C ARG A 468 -19.20 19.01 23.35
N HIS A 469 -20.42 19.49 23.55
CA HIS A 469 -20.69 20.91 23.82
C HIS A 469 -20.07 21.35 25.15
N PHE A 470 -20.30 20.57 26.22
CA PHE A 470 -19.77 20.90 27.55
C PHE A 470 -18.23 20.90 27.54
N ALA A 471 -17.62 19.88 26.92
CA ALA A 471 -16.17 19.82 26.76
C ALA A 471 -15.61 21.06 26.02
N ALA A 472 -16.29 21.49 24.95
CA ALA A 472 -15.89 22.66 24.17
C ALA A 472 -15.96 23.95 25.01
N VAL A 473 -17.09 24.20 25.68
CA VAL A 473 -17.29 25.39 26.52
C VAL A 473 -16.29 25.41 27.67
N PHE A 474 -16.08 24.28 28.33
CA PHE A 474 -15.08 24.14 29.40
C PHE A 474 -13.68 24.53 28.93
N LEU A 475 -13.22 23.98 27.79
CA LEU A 475 -11.90 24.30 27.24
C LEU A 475 -11.78 25.77 26.80
N ILE A 476 -12.86 26.37 26.27
CA ILE A 476 -12.89 27.82 25.97
C ILE A 476 -12.65 28.63 27.23
N VAL A 477 -13.35 28.32 28.32
CA VAL A 477 -13.16 29.00 29.61
C VAL A 477 -11.73 28.82 30.10
N CYS A 478 -11.17 27.60 30.02
CA CYS A 478 -9.77 27.35 30.38
C CYS A 478 -8.80 28.22 29.58
N VAL A 479 -8.98 28.38 28.27
CA VAL A 479 -8.13 29.27 27.44
C VAL A 479 -8.11 30.68 27.99
N LEU A 480 -9.28 31.26 28.25
CA LEU A 480 -9.41 32.66 28.68
C LEU A 480 -8.83 32.86 30.09
N VAL A 481 -9.15 31.94 31.01
CA VAL A 481 -8.67 31.99 32.40
C VAL A 481 -7.15 31.81 32.46
N VAL A 482 -6.60 30.83 31.72
CA VAL A 482 -5.15 30.59 31.69
C VAL A 482 -4.40 31.79 31.11
N PHE A 483 -4.90 32.41 30.03
CA PHE A 483 -4.25 33.61 29.48
C PHE A 483 -4.27 34.77 30.49
N TYR A 484 -5.42 35.02 31.13
CA TYR A 484 -5.54 36.05 32.16
C TYR A 484 -4.60 35.81 33.34
N LEU A 485 -4.55 34.59 33.88
CA LEU A 485 -3.66 34.26 35.00
C LEU A 485 -2.18 34.35 34.60
N SER A 486 -1.83 34.00 33.35
CA SER A 486 -0.46 34.17 32.83
C SER A 486 -0.03 35.65 32.79
N ALA A 487 -0.97 36.53 32.42
CA ALA A 487 -0.76 37.98 32.41
C ALA A 487 -0.64 38.52 33.84
N ALA A 488 -1.56 38.14 34.72
CA ALA A 488 -1.57 38.55 36.12
C ALA A 488 -0.27 38.13 36.85
N ALA A 489 0.26 36.94 36.59
CA ALA A 489 1.51 36.44 37.17
C ALA A 489 2.72 37.33 36.86
N ASN A 490 2.68 38.08 35.75
CA ASN A 490 3.75 39.00 35.33
C ASN A 490 3.36 40.48 35.54
N GLY A 491 2.34 40.75 36.35
CA GLY A 491 1.82 42.10 36.55
C GLY A 491 1.39 42.77 35.25
N PHE A 492 0.78 41.99 34.34
CA PHE A 492 0.36 42.42 33.00
C PHE A 492 1.52 42.94 32.14
N GLY A 493 2.74 42.45 32.37
CA GLY A 493 3.95 42.84 31.63
C GLY A 493 4.82 43.87 32.36
N VAL A 494 4.40 44.37 33.52
CA VAL A 494 5.14 45.37 34.30
C VAL A 494 6.29 44.76 35.11
N LEU A 495 6.14 43.53 35.60
CA LEU A 495 7.10 42.89 36.52
C LEU A 495 8.13 42.01 35.80
N GLY A 496 8.41 42.29 34.53
CA GLY A 496 9.37 41.55 33.70
C GLY A 496 8.70 40.64 32.68
N GLY A 497 8.29 41.21 31.54
CA GLY A 497 7.66 40.48 30.43
C GLY A 497 8.47 39.27 29.97
N ALA A 498 9.80 39.27 30.09
CA ALA A 498 10.65 38.16 29.68
C ALA A 498 10.35 36.80 30.37
N HIS A 499 9.66 36.80 31.53
CA HIS A 499 9.24 35.59 32.24
C HIS A 499 7.79 35.15 31.94
N TRP A 500 7.12 35.80 30.99
CA TRP A 500 5.72 35.55 30.71
C TRP A 500 5.50 34.18 30.05
N GLN A 501 4.67 33.35 30.68
CA GLN A 501 4.21 32.06 30.13
C GLN A 501 3.07 32.20 29.09
N ALA A 502 3.24 33.04 28.06
CA ALA A 502 2.15 33.37 27.12
C ALA A 502 1.67 32.19 26.24
N LEU A 503 2.44 31.09 26.15
CA LEU A 503 2.01 29.85 25.49
C LEU A 503 1.13 28.96 26.37
N ALA A 504 1.03 29.20 27.67
CA ALA A 504 0.16 28.44 28.57
C ALA A 504 -1.29 28.27 28.05
N PRO A 505 -2.00 29.32 27.58
CA PRO A 505 -3.36 29.17 27.04
C PRO A 505 -3.44 28.35 25.74
N THR A 506 -2.33 28.18 25.03
CA THR A 506 -2.32 27.32 23.83
C THR A 506 -2.57 25.85 24.19
N GLY A 507 -2.27 25.41 25.42
CA GLY A 507 -2.55 24.06 25.91
C GLY A 507 -4.05 23.70 25.78
N PRO A 508 -4.95 24.36 26.55
CA PRO A 508 -6.39 24.13 26.43
C PRO A 508 -6.94 24.49 25.04
N PHE A 509 -6.35 25.45 24.33
CA PHE A 509 -6.79 25.79 22.95
C PHE A 509 -6.51 24.64 21.97
N VAL A 510 -5.31 24.07 22.02
CA VAL A 510 -4.90 22.95 21.17
C VAL A 510 -5.71 21.70 21.51
N LEU A 511 -6.01 21.47 22.80
CA LEU A 511 -6.93 20.42 23.23
C LEU A 511 -8.34 20.62 22.64
N LEU A 512 -8.87 21.85 22.63
CA LEU A 512 -10.15 22.18 22.00
C LEU A 512 -10.14 21.81 20.51
N VAL A 513 -9.10 22.20 19.78
CA VAL A 513 -8.94 21.86 18.37
C VAL A 513 -8.80 20.34 18.14
N ALA A 514 -8.11 19.64 19.04
CA ALA A 514 -7.93 18.19 18.97
C ALA A 514 -9.23 17.41 19.26
N SER A 515 -10.15 17.98 20.04
CA SER A 515 -11.40 17.36 20.51
C SER A 515 -12.49 17.20 19.43
N GLN A 516 -12.21 17.53 18.16
CA GLN A 516 -13.14 17.42 17.01
C GLN A 516 -14.50 18.12 17.22
N VAL A 517 -14.49 19.21 17.98
CA VAL A 517 -15.68 20.05 18.18
C VAL A 517 -16.02 20.82 16.89
N HIS A 518 -17.26 21.29 16.78
CA HIS A 518 -17.68 22.09 15.64
C HIS A 518 -16.79 23.33 15.48
N ARG A 519 -16.44 23.71 14.23
CA ARG A 519 -15.53 24.84 13.95
C ARG A 519 -15.97 26.16 14.59
N ALA A 520 -17.28 26.33 14.80
CA ALA A 520 -17.82 27.48 15.53
C ALA A 520 -17.17 27.67 16.90
N TYR A 521 -16.95 26.60 17.70
CA TYR A 521 -16.31 26.73 19.01
C TYR A 521 -14.87 27.22 18.92
N VAL A 522 -14.12 26.81 17.89
CA VAL A 522 -12.74 27.28 17.68
C VAL A 522 -12.73 28.77 17.34
N TRP A 523 -13.65 29.22 16.49
CA TRP A 523 -13.80 30.65 16.17
C TRP A 523 -14.29 31.47 17.36
N THR A 524 -15.22 30.94 18.16
CA THR A 524 -15.66 31.56 19.41
C THR A 524 -14.51 31.68 20.40
N ALA A 525 -13.69 30.63 20.56
CA ALA A 525 -12.50 30.67 21.42
C ALA A 525 -11.52 31.76 20.96
N ALA A 526 -11.22 31.81 19.65
CA ALA A 526 -10.32 32.80 19.07
C ALA A 526 -10.86 34.23 19.25
N GLY A 527 -12.14 34.46 18.94
CA GLY A 527 -12.78 35.76 19.11
C GLY A 527 -12.83 36.21 20.57
N ALA A 528 -13.19 35.32 21.49
CA ALA A 528 -13.21 35.61 22.92
C ALA A 528 -11.80 35.89 23.46
N TRP A 529 -10.78 35.17 22.97
CA TRP A 529 -9.39 35.44 23.34
C TRP A 529 -8.94 36.83 22.86
N LEU A 530 -9.21 37.17 21.59
CA LEU A 530 -8.91 38.51 21.06
C LEU A 530 -9.64 39.61 21.83
N ALA A 531 -10.89 39.37 22.24
CA ALA A 531 -11.63 40.31 23.08
C ALA A 531 -10.97 40.47 24.47
N VAL A 532 -10.49 39.39 25.09
CA VAL A 532 -9.74 39.45 26.36
C VAL A 532 -8.43 40.22 26.20
N VAL A 533 -7.68 39.97 25.13
CA VAL A 533 -6.44 40.70 24.79
C VAL A 533 -6.74 42.19 24.64
N ALA A 534 -7.73 42.55 23.82
CA ALA A 534 -8.13 43.94 23.59
C ALA A 534 -8.61 44.62 24.88
N THR A 535 -9.38 43.89 25.71
CA THR A 535 -9.85 44.40 27.01
C THR A 535 -8.68 44.71 27.93
N MET A 536 -7.72 43.79 28.06
CA MET A 536 -6.49 43.99 28.84
C MET A 536 -5.65 45.17 28.32
N MET A 537 -5.57 45.34 27.00
CA MET A 537 -4.88 46.48 26.40
C MET A 537 -5.60 47.82 26.67
N SER A 538 -6.94 47.80 26.72
CA SER A 538 -7.77 49.01 26.88
C SER A 538 -8.02 49.45 28.33
N GLY A 539 -7.88 48.54 29.30
CA GLY A 539 -8.40 48.72 30.65
C GLY A 539 -7.36 49.08 31.71
N VAL A 540 -7.51 50.28 32.28
CA VAL A 540 -7.45 50.78 33.70
C VAL A 540 -6.50 50.14 34.75
N TYR A 541 -6.06 48.89 34.61
CA TYR A 541 -5.23 48.15 35.59
C TYR A 541 -3.72 48.22 35.32
N VAL A 542 -3.29 49.00 34.34
CA VAL A 542 -1.93 48.96 33.78
C VAL A 542 -1.20 50.30 34.02
N PRO A 543 -0.21 50.35 34.93
CA PRO A 543 0.47 51.60 35.29
C PRO A 543 1.52 52.13 34.29
N ASN A 544 1.88 51.38 33.22
CA ASN A 544 3.08 51.65 32.40
C ASN A 544 2.80 51.71 30.89
N GLU A 545 3.52 52.56 30.17
CA GLU A 545 3.43 52.82 28.71
C GLU A 545 3.72 51.56 27.87
N TYR A 546 4.57 50.64 28.34
CA TYR A 546 4.99 49.44 27.59
C TYR A 546 4.02 48.25 27.70
N SER A 547 3.18 48.20 28.73
CA SER A 547 2.39 46.99 29.04
C SER A 547 1.31 46.65 27.99
N PRO A 548 0.60 47.61 27.35
CA PRO A 548 -0.30 47.30 26.24
C PRO A 548 0.40 46.59 25.07
N THR A 549 1.63 47.01 24.73
CA THR A 549 2.45 46.39 23.68
C THR A 549 2.86 44.96 24.07
N MET A 550 3.22 44.72 25.33
CA MET A 550 3.53 43.38 25.84
C MET A 550 2.33 42.44 25.79
N ILE A 551 1.15 42.91 26.20
CA ILE A 551 -0.11 42.15 26.13
C ILE A 551 -0.42 41.78 24.67
N PHE A 552 -0.23 42.73 23.75
CA PHE A 552 -0.40 42.49 22.32
C PHE A 552 0.56 41.42 21.79
N ILE A 553 1.85 41.54 22.07
CA ILE A 553 2.87 40.55 21.66
C ILE A 553 2.54 39.17 22.24
N ALA A 554 2.15 39.09 23.51
CA ALA A 554 1.78 37.84 24.18
C ALA A 554 0.54 37.19 23.54
N GLY A 555 -0.52 37.98 23.30
CA GLY A 555 -1.73 37.54 22.63
C GLY A 555 -1.49 37.09 21.19
N PHE A 556 -0.70 37.86 20.44
CA PHE A 556 -0.29 37.53 19.08
C PHE A 556 0.50 36.21 19.03
N THR A 557 1.48 36.04 19.92
CA THR A 557 2.31 34.83 20.01
C THR A 557 1.46 33.58 20.24
N GLY A 558 0.55 33.63 21.21
CA GLY A 558 -0.36 32.52 21.46
C GLY A 558 -1.29 32.24 20.26
N GLY A 559 -1.86 33.29 19.66
CA GLY A 559 -2.73 33.17 18.49
C GLY A 559 -2.03 32.56 17.28
N MET A 560 -0.79 32.99 17.00
CA MET A 560 0.06 32.44 15.95
C MET A 560 0.31 30.94 16.15
N PHE A 561 0.61 30.53 17.39
CA PHE A 561 0.86 29.13 17.71
C PHE A 561 -0.38 28.26 17.49
N SER A 562 -1.54 28.71 17.99
CA SER A 562 -2.82 28.03 17.81
C SER A 562 -3.24 27.96 16.33
N LEU A 563 -3.00 29.02 15.56
CA LEU A 563 -3.21 29.01 14.11
C LEU A 563 -2.29 28.01 13.41
N GLY A 564 -1.00 28.00 13.78
CA GLY A 564 -0.03 27.02 13.28
C GLY A 564 -0.49 25.59 13.51
N TRP A 565 -1.08 25.30 14.67
CA TRP A 565 -1.65 23.98 14.95
C TRP A 565 -2.83 23.62 14.03
N VAL A 566 -3.76 24.57 13.81
CA VAL A 566 -4.89 24.37 12.88
C VAL A 566 -4.36 24.11 11.45
N LEU A 567 -3.37 24.87 11.02
CA LEU A 567 -2.70 24.67 9.73
C LEU A 567 -2.04 23.30 9.65
N PHE A 568 -1.29 22.89 10.67
CA PHE A 568 -0.69 21.56 10.76
C PHE A 568 -1.73 20.45 10.59
N GLN A 569 -2.87 20.54 11.27
CA GLN A 569 -3.92 19.53 11.15
C GLN A 569 -4.52 19.46 9.74
N SER A 570 -4.71 20.62 9.11
CA SER A 570 -5.23 20.70 7.74
C SER A 570 -4.23 20.17 6.71
N LEU A 571 -2.94 20.47 6.90
CA LEU A 571 -1.87 20.08 6.01
C LEU A 571 -1.54 18.60 6.14
N ALA A 572 -1.45 18.09 7.37
CA ALA A 572 -1.25 16.67 7.65
C ALA A 572 -2.32 15.82 6.97
N ALA A 573 -3.60 16.21 7.02
CA ALA A 573 -4.66 15.49 6.32
C ALA A 573 -4.46 15.47 4.80
N ARG A 574 -4.07 16.61 4.19
CA ARG A 574 -3.85 16.72 2.74
C ARG A 574 -2.61 15.95 2.28
N VAL A 575 -1.49 16.12 2.98
CA VAL A 575 -0.22 15.45 2.66
C VAL A 575 -0.37 13.94 2.86
N SER A 576 -1.07 13.51 3.91
CA SER A 576 -1.35 12.09 4.16
C SER A 576 -2.16 11.46 3.03
N ALA A 577 -3.19 12.13 2.52
CA ALA A 577 -3.97 11.63 1.40
C ALA A 577 -3.11 11.44 0.13
N GLN A 578 -2.24 12.41 -0.17
CA GLN A 578 -1.36 12.33 -1.33
C GLN A 578 -0.29 11.24 -1.18
N GLU A 579 0.34 11.14 -0.01
CA GLU A 579 1.40 10.16 0.23
C GLU A 579 0.84 8.73 0.30
N ALA A 580 -0.37 8.52 0.83
CA ALA A 580 -1.03 7.23 0.83
C ALA A 580 -1.29 6.71 -0.59
N VAL A 581 -1.81 7.55 -1.49
CA VAL A 581 -2.04 7.19 -2.90
C VAL A 581 -0.72 6.82 -3.59
N ASN A 582 0.33 7.63 -3.40
CA ASN A 582 1.63 7.36 -4.02
C ASN A 582 2.26 6.05 -3.50
N ASP A 583 2.13 5.76 -2.21
CA ASP A 583 2.68 4.53 -1.61
C ASP A 583 1.93 3.29 -2.11
N GLN A 584 0.61 3.39 -2.27
CA GLN A 584 -0.20 2.32 -2.86
C GLN A 584 0.17 2.00 -4.29
N VAL A 585 0.31 3.03 -5.14
CA VAL A 585 0.72 2.82 -6.54
C VAL A 585 2.06 2.10 -6.56
N ARG A 586 3.02 2.54 -5.74
CA ARG A 586 4.34 1.89 -5.64
C ARG A 586 4.23 0.42 -5.19
N ILE A 587 3.47 0.13 -4.13
CA ILE A 587 3.30 -1.24 -3.63
C ILE A 587 2.61 -2.13 -4.67
N ARG A 588 1.57 -1.61 -5.33
CA ARG A 588 0.81 -2.33 -6.36
C ARG A 588 1.67 -2.64 -7.58
N ASP A 589 2.47 -1.66 -8.04
CA ASP A 589 3.34 -1.83 -9.20
C ASP A 589 4.49 -2.80 -8.90
N GLN A 590 5.14 -2.67 -7.74
CA GLN A 590 6.18 -3.62 -7.31
C GLN A 590 5.63 -5.05 -7.19
N ALA A 591 4.47 -5.22 -6.54
CA ALA A 591 3.84 -6.52 -6.42
C ALA A 591 3.43 -7.09 -7.78
N ARG A 592 2.96 -6.26 -8.72
CA ARG A 592 2.65 -6.67 -10.10
C ARG A 592 3.89 -7.16 -10.83
N GLU A 593 5.00 -6.41 -10.77
CA GLU A 593 6.25 -6.77 -11.42
C GLU A 593 6.83 -8.08 -10.87
N ASP A 594 6.93 -8.19 -9.53
CA ASP A 594 7.44 -9.40 -8.87
C ASP A 594 6.57 -10.61 -9.17
N PHE A 595 5.24 -10.43 -9.19
CA PHE A 595 4.30 -11.50 -9.50
C PHE A 595 4.32 -11.91 -10.98
N ALA A 596 4.39 -10.95 -11.91
CA ALA A 596 4.46 -11.22 -13.34
C ALA A 596 5.71 -12.05 -13.68
N LYS A 597 6.88 -11.71 -13.10
CA LYS A 597 8.11 -12.50 -13.27
C LYS A 597 7.94 -13.94 -12.78
N ASN A 598 7.39 -14.13 -11.58
CA ASN A 598 7.20 -15.46 -11.00
C ASN A 598 6.23 -16.34 -11.82
N VAL A 599 5.12 -15.78 -12.31
CA VAL A 599 4.15 -16.51 -13.12
C VAL A 599 4.75 -16.88 -14.49
N GLN A 600 5.42 -15.93 -15.15
CA GLN A 600 6.01 -16.15 -16.48
C GLN A 600 7.12 -17.22 -16.43
N GLU A 601 7.96 -17.22 -15.39
CA GLU A 601 8.98 -18.26 -15.22
C GLU A 601 8.39 -19.66 -14.94
N SER A 602 7.27 -19.73 -14.23
CA SER A 602 6.57 -21.01 -13.97
C SER A 602 5.92 -21.54 -15.24
N PHE A 603 5.23 -20.67 -15.99
CA PHE A 603 4.60 -21.02 -17.27
C PHE A 603 5.62 -21.44 -18.33
N ARG A 604 6.73 -20.70 -18.48
CA ARG A 604 7.77 -21.06 -19.45
C ARG A 604 8.37 -22.44 -19.18
N ARG A 605 8.60 -22.76 -17.89
CA ARG A 605 9.05 -24.11 -17.48
C ARG A 605 8.04 -25.19 -17.84
N TRP A 606 6.75 -24.90 -17.72
CA TRP A 606 5.68 -25.82 -18.07
C TRP A 606 5.57 -26.04 -19.59
N VAL A 607 5.67 -24.98 -20.40
CA VAL A 607 5.69 -25.05 -21.87
C VAL A 607 6.94 -25.78 -22.39
N ASP A 608 8.13 -25.38 -21.91
CA ASP A 608 9.42 -25.98 -22.28
C ASP A 608 9.48 -27.48 -21.90
N ALA A 609 8.68 -27.93 -20.92
CA ALA A 609 8.69 -29.31 -20.47
C ALA A 609 8.01 -30.29 -21.42
N GLY A 610 7.03 -29.85 -22.20
CA GLY A 610 6.11 -30.78 -22.86
C GLY A 610 5.86 -30.57 -24.34
N LEU A 611 5.96 -29.33 -24.83
CA LEU A 611 5.38 -28.97 -26.12
C LEU A 611 6.29 -29.27 -27.32
N GLU A 612 7.61 -29.24 -27.12
CA GLU A 612 8.60 -29.35 -28.20
C GLU A 612 8.46 -30.65 -29.01
N SER A 613 8.33 -31.79 -28.33
CA SER A 613 8.19 -33.06 -29.03
C SER A 613 6.77 -33.31 -29.58
N ALA A 614 5.73 -32.64 -29.06
CA ALA A 614 4.40 -32.66 -29.67
C ALA A 614 4.37 -31.85 -30.97
N ILE A 615 5.00 -30.67 -30.98
CA ILE A 615 5.19 -29.86 -32.18
C ILE A 615 6.00 -30.63 -33.23
N GLU A 616 7.08 -31.29 -32.82
CA GLU A 616 7.91 -32.09 -33.74
C GLU A 616 7.14 -33.27 -34.34
N LEU A 617 6.35 -33.98 -33.53
CA LEU A 617 5.50 -35.08 -34.02
C LEU A 617 4.49 -34.57 -35.07
N MET A 618 3.83 -33.44 -34.80
CA MET A 618 2.89 -32.82 -35.74
C MET A 618 3.58 -32.32 -37.02
N ARG A 619 4.79 -31.76 -36.94
CA ARG A 619 5.57 -31.35 -38.12
C ARG A 619 5.89 -32.51 -39.04
N ARG A 620 6.31 -33.64 -38.47
CA ARG A 620 6.63 -34.85 -39.26
C ARG A 620 5.41 -35.46 -39.92
N ILE A 621 4.23 -35.36 -39.29
CA ILE A 621 2.94 -35.74 -39.88
C ILE A 621 2.56 -34.76 -41.01
N GLU A 622 2.74 -33.44 -40.81
CA GLU A 622 2.46 -32.39 -41.79
C GLU A 622 3.31 -32.55 -43.06
N ALA A 623 4.62 -32.77 -42.89
CA ALA A 623 5.57 -33.08 -43.95
C ALA A 623 5.26 -34.40 -44.68
N GLY A 624 4.47 -35.28 -44.08
CA GLY A 624 4.11 -36.59 -44.63
C GLY A 624 5.16 -37.68 -44.43
N GLU A 625 6.11 -37.46 -43.53
CA GLU A 625 7.12 -38.45 -43.15
C GLU A 625 6.54 -39.57 -42.29
N LEU A 626 5.49 -39.26 -41.52
CA LEU A 626 4.76 -40.20 -40.68
C LEU A 626 3.35 -40.41 -41.25
N PRO A 627 3.07 -41.57 -41.86
CA PRO A 627 1.72 -41.90 -42.32
C PRO A 627 0.75 -41.99 -41.14
N ILE A 628 -0.43 -41.39 -41.29
CA ILE A 628 -1.44 -41.27 -40.21
C ILE A 628 -2.09 -42.63 -39.91
N ASP A 629 -2.18 -43.50 -40.90
CA ASP A 629 -2.71 -44.87 -40.83
C ASP A 629 -1.72 -45.87 -40.19
N ALA A 630 -0.42 -45.55 -40.17
CA ALA A 630 0.60 -46.39 -39.57
C ALA A 630 0.32 -46.61 -38.06
N PRO A 631 0.33 -47.87 -37.58
CA PRO A 631 0.11 -48.17 -36.16
C PRO A 631 1.09 -47.46 -35.22
N GLU A 632 2.34 -47.29 -35.68
CA GLU A 632 3.42 -46.64 -34.93
C GLU A 632 3.17 -45.15 -34.71
N THR A 633 2.71 -44.43 -35.75
CA THR A 633 2.34 -43.01 -35.68
C THR A 633 1.19 -42.80 -34.71
N ARG A 634 0.15 -43.65 -34.76
CA ARG A 634 -1.00 -43.58 -33.86
C ARG A 634 -0.61 -43.85 -32.41
N ALA A 635 0.24 -44.84 -32.18
CA ALA A 635 0.75 -45.13 -30.85
C ALA A 635 1.62 -43.96 -30.30
N ALA A 636 2.38 -43.29 -31.15
CA ALA A 636 3.12 -42.08 -30.77
C ALA A 636 2.18 -40.92 -30.41
N CYS A 637 1.15 -40.66 -31.22
CA CYS A 637 0.15 -39.63 -30.94
C CYS A 637 -0.62 -39.91 -29.63
N ALA A 638 -0.99 -41.17 -29.38
CA ALA A 638 -1.66 -41.58 -28.16
C ALA A 638 -0.79 -41.36 -26.90
N ARG A 639 0.51 -41.66 -26.98
CA ARG A 639 1.44 -41.40 -25.87
C ARG A 639 1.57 -39.91 -25.58
N GLU A 640 1.67 -39.09 -26.63
CA GLU A 640 1.83 -37.64 -26.44
C GLU A 640 0.54 -36.94 -26.01
N GLU A 641 -0.61 -37.37 -26.51
CA GLU A 641 -1.89 -36.91 -26.02
C GLU A 641 -2.06 -37.23 -24.52
N LYS A 642 -1.73 -38.45 -24.10
CA LYS A 642 -1.78 -38.86 -22.68
C LYS A 642 -0.84 -38.03 -21.81
N TYR A 643 0.39 -37.79 -22.27
CA TYR A 643 1.38 -37.00 -21.55
C TYR A 643 0.92 -35.54 -21.40
N LEU A 644 0.48 -34.89 -22.49
CA LEU A 644 0.00 -33.51 -22.44
C LEU A 644 -1.25 -33.38 -21.57
N ARG A 645 -2.17 -34.36 -21.61
CA ARG A 645 -3.37 -34.38 -20.76
C ARG A 645 -3.02 -34.43 -19.27
N GLN A 646 -1.99 -35.18 -18.88
CA GLN A 646 -1.49 -35.18 -17.50
C GLN A 646 -0.76 -33.89 -17.14
N LEU A 647 0.00 -33.32 -18.06
CA LEU A 647 0.70 -32.06 -17.83
C LEU A 647 -0.27 -30.88 -17.63
N VAL A 648 -1.38 -30.87 -18.38
CA VAL A 648 -2.47 -29.89 -18.27
C VAL A 648 -3.36 -30.13 -17.03
N SER A 649 -3.47 -31.37 -16.55
CA SER A 649 -4.23 -31.68 -15.34
C SER A 649 -3.51 -31.25 -14.05
N ILE A 650 -2.19 -30.99 -14.10
CA ILE A 650 -1.47 -30.37 -13.00
C ILE A 650 -1.98 -28.93 -12.84
N SER A 651 -2.78 -28.73 -11.80
CA SER A 651 -3.33 -27.42 -11.48
C SER A 651 -2.20 -26.39 -11.30
N PRO A 652 -2.27 -25.23 -11.98
CA PRO A 652 -1.34 -24.12 -11.79
C PRO A 652 -1.32 -23.57 -10.36
N ARG A 653 -2.34 -23.92 -9.55
CA ARG A 653 -2.42 -23.55 -8.13
C ARG A 653 -1.42 -24.31 -7.26
N LEU A 654 -0.86 -25.42 -7.77
CA LEU A 654 0.13 -26.25 -7.10
C LEU A 654 1.52 -25.65 -7.33
N THR A 655 1.86 -24.64 -6.54
CA THR A 655 3.13 -23.92 -6.63
C THR A 655 4.31 -24.81 -6.25
N PHE A 656 4.15 -25.61 -5.19
CA PHE A 656 5.19 -26.51 -4.70
C PHE A 656 5.11 -27.89 -5.36
N LEU A 657 3.94 -28.55 -5.32
CA LEU A 657 3.80 -29.89 -5.91
C LEU A 657 3.97 -29.86 -7.43
N GLY A 658 3.50 -28.80 -8.10
CA GLY A 658 3.66 -28.68 -9.55
C GLY A 658 5.13 -28.65 -9.97
N SER A 659 6.00 -27.92 -9.25
CA SER A 659 7.42 -27.82 -9.59
C SER A 659 8.17 -29.14 -9.47
N GLU A 660 7.73 -30.01 -8.55
CA GLU A 660 8.34 -31.33 -8.32
C GLU A 660 7.78 -32.41 -9.26
N MET A 661 6.49 -32.35 -9.59
CA MET A 661 5.84 -33.36 -10.45
C MET A 661 6.15 -33.20 -11.94
N MET A 662 6.36 -31.97 -12.42
CA MET A 662 6.68 -31.71 -13.83
C MET A 662 7.97 -32.43 -14.31
N PRO A 663 9.11 -32.37 -13.58
CA PRO A 663 10.29 -33.17 -13.89
C PRO A 663 10.03 -34.67 -13.88
N VAL A 664 9.25 -35.17 -12.93
CA VAL A 664 8.91 -36.59 -12.80
C VAL A 664 8.16 -37.11 -14.02
N LEU A 665 7.13 -36.38 -14.48
CA LEU A 665 6.41 -36.71 -15.71
C LEU A 665 7.35 -36.77 -16.92
N ARG A 666 8.33 -35.85 -16.99
CA ARG A 666 9.32 -35.82 -18.07
C ARG A 666 10.24 -37.05 -18.03
N THR A 667 10.70 -37.43 -16.84
CA THR A 667 11.54 -38.63 -16.65
C THR A 667 10.77 -39.90 -17.04
N ALA A 668 9.53 -40.05 -16.57
CA ALA A 668 8.68 -41.19 -16.92
C ALA A 668 8.50 -41.33 -18.44
N ARG A 669 8.22 -40.21 -19.11
CA ARG A 669 8.11 -40.15 -20.57
C ARG A 669 9.41 -40.57 -21.26
N ALA A 670 10.56 -40.05 -20.83
CA ALA A 670 11.87 -40.37 -21.42
C ALA A 670 12.25 -41.85 -21.27
N GLN A 671 11.80 -42.51 -20.20
CA GLN A 671 12.03 -43.93 -19.93
C GLN A 671 10.94 -44.84 -20.50
N GLY A 672 9.86 -44.28 -21.04
CA GLY A 672 8.73 -45.04 -21.57
C GLY A 672 7.88 -45.74 -20.50
N VAL A 673 7.87 -45.23 -19.26
CA VAL A 673 7.07 -45.72 -18.14
C VAL A 673 5.64 -45.22 -18.26
N ASP A 674 4.64 -46.09 -18.04
CA ASP A 674 3.22 -45.73 -18.11
C ASP A 674 2.72 -45.12 -16.79
N LEU A 675 3.07 -43.86 -16.55
CA LEU A 675 2.66 -43.10 -15.37
C LEU A 675 1.24 -42.52 -15.53
N ASP A 676 0.37 -42.69 -14.53
CA ASP A 676 -0.92 -42.00 -14.37
C ASP A 676 -0.86 -41.13 -13.10
N LEU A 677 -0.67 -39.82 -13.28
CA LEU A 677 -0.57 -38.84 -12.20
C LEU A 677 -1.92 -38.14 -11.94
N ARG A 678 -2.36 -38.14 -10.68
CA ARG A 678 -3.58 -37.46 -10.22
C ARG A 678 -3.28 -36.55 -9.05
N LEU A 679 -3.44 -35.25 -9.24
CA LEU A 679 -3.24 -34.26 -8.17
C LEU A 679 -4.59 -33.62 -7.80
N GLY A 680 -4.81 -33.46 -6.50
CA GLY A 680 -5.94 -32.69 -5.95
C GLY A 680 -5.79 -31.18 -6.16
N ALA A 681 -6.76 -30.43 -5.61
CA ALA A 681 -6.80 -28.96 -5.72
C ALA A 681 -5.94 -28.21 -4.68
N VAL A 682 -5.39 -28.92 -3.70
CA VAL A 682 -4.65 -28.37 -2.55
C VAL A 682 -3.16 -28.64 -2.74
N ASP A 683 -2.34 -27.60 -2.57
CA ASP A 683 -0.87 -27.70 -2.67
C ASP A 683 -0.25 -28.26 -1.39
N ALA A 684 1.02 -28.68 -1.46
CA ALA A 684 1.77 -29.04 -0.26
C ALA A 684 1.85 -27.86 0.72
N PRO A 685 1.84 -28.11 2.04
CA PRO A 685 1.87 -27.06 3.05
C PRO A 685 3.14 -26.20 3.00
N ASP A 686 4.26 -26.80 2.57
CA ASP A 686 5.56 -26.16 2.41
C ASP A 686 6.39 -26.85 1.31
N ARG A 687 7.52 -26.22 0.99
CA ARG A 687 8.44 -26.70 -0.05
C ARG A 687 9.13 -28.02 0.32
N ALA A 688 9.45 -28.26 1.58
CA ALA A 688 10.13 -29.48 2.02
C ALA A 688 9.23 -30.71 1.88
N THR A 689 7.95 -30.56 2.18
CA THR A 689 6.93 -31.59 1.99
C THR A 689 6.76 -31.92 0.50
N ALA A 690 6.73 -30.90 -0.37
CA ALA A 690 6.69 -31.13 -1.81
C ALA A 690 7.93 -31.86 -2.33
N GLU A 691 9.13 -31.47 -1.88
CA GLU A 691 10.40 -32.12 -2.24
C GLU A 691 10.44 -33.59 -1.78
N ALA A 692 9.91 -33.89 -0.59
CA ALA A 692 9.79 -35.26 -0.09
C ALA A 692 8.86 -36.12 -0.97
N ILE A 693 7.66 -35.61 -1.30
CA ILE A 693 6.73 -36.28 -2.21
C ILE A 693 7.38 -36.47 -3.59
N GLY A 694 7.99 -35.41 -4.12
CA GLY A 694 8.73 -35.41 -5.38
C GLY A 694 9.79 -36.50 -5.45
N SER A 695 10.61 -36.61 -4.40
CA SER A 695 11.67 -37.61 -4.29
C SER A 695 11.14 -39.04 -4.31
N VAL A 696 10.08 -39.34 -3.55
CA VAL A 696 9.49 -40.70 -3.49
C VAL A 696 9.00 -41.14 -4.86
N VAL A 697 8.24 -40.26 -5.53
CA VAL A 697 7.69 -40.57 -6.86
C VAL A 697 8.81 -40.70 -7.89
N LYS A 698 9.78 -39.77 -7.86
CA LYS A 698 10.90 -39.76 -8.81
C LYS A 698 11.69 -41.07 -8.78
N VAL A 699 12.04 -41.56 -7.58
CA VAL A 699 12.81 -42.81 -7.48
C VAL A 699 12.04 -43.98 -8.07
N ASN A 700 10.76 -44.10 -7.75
CA ASN A 700 9.94 -45.20 -8.23
C ASN A 700 9.77 -45.18 -9.76
N VAL A 701 9.67 -43.98 -10.34
CA VAL A 701 9.73 -43.79 -11.80
C VAL A 701 11.09 -44.23 -12.35
N GLU A 702 12.20 -43.79 -11.75
CA GLU A 702 13.56 -44.11 -12.22
C GLU A 702 13.91 -45.59 -12.14
N THR A 703 13.27 -46.34 -11.25
CA THR A 703 13.47 -47.80 -11.10
C THR A 703 12.50 -48.66 -11.91
N ALA A 704 11.43 -48.08 -12.44
CA ALA A 704 10.42 -48.81 -13.20
C ALA A 704 10.93 -49.20 -14.60
N GLN A 705 10.42 -50.30 -15.13
CA GLN A 705 10.77 -50.74 -16.49
C GLN A 705 9.93 -50.03 -17.55
N ALA A 706 10.45 -49.93 -18.77
CA ALA A 706 9.71 -49.38 -19.90
C ALA A 706 8.41 -50.18 -20.12
N GLY A 707 7.27 -49.49 -20.19
CA GLY A 707 5.94 -50.07 -20.28
C GLY A 707 5.31 -50.51 -18.95
N GLU A 708 6.02 -50.41 -17.83
CA GLU A 708 5.46 -50.66 -16.50
C GLU A 708 4.47 -49.57 -16.12
N LYS A 709 3.34 -49.97 -15.52
CA LYS A 709 2.27 -49.05 -15.12
C LYS A 709 2.44 -48.59 -13.69
N LEU A 710 2.53 -47.28 -13.50
CA LEU A 710 2.58 -46.62 -12.20
C LEU A 710 1.40 -45.66 -12.07
N THR A 711 0.66 -45.74 -10.96
CA THR A 711 -0.39 -44.74 -10.65
C THR A 711 0.03 -43.98 -9.42
N VAL A 712 0.01 -42.66 -9.48
CA VAL A 712 0.38 -41.75 -8.38
C VAL A 712 -0.78 -40.82 -8.15
N SER A 713 -1.28 -40.77 -6.93
CA SER A 713 -2.37 -39.89 -6.55
C SER A 713 -2.05 -39.12 -5.28
N VAL A 714 -2.25 -37.80 -5.29
CA VAL A 714 -2.07 -36.93 -4.13
C VAL A 714 -3.38 -36.21 -3.84
N PHE A 715 -3.91 -36.41 -2.64
CA PHE A 715 -5.20 -35.86 -2.21
C PHE A 715 -5.09 -35.07 -0.90
N ASP A 716 -6.05 -34.20 -0.64
CA ASP A 716 -6.10 -33.42 0.59
C ASP A 716 -6.67 -34.24 1.76
N VAL A 717 -6.12 -33.98 2.94
CA VAL A 717 -6.65 -34.50 4.21
C VAL A 717 -6.72 -33.36 5.22
N ALA A 718 -7.53 -33.50 6.27
CA ALA A 718 -7.90 -32.41 7.19
C ALA A 718 -6.70 -31.59 7.73
N ASP A 719 -5.54 -32.23 7.92
CA ASP A 719 -4.32 -31.61 8.45
C ASP A 719 -3.09 -31.71 7.52
N GLY A 720 -3.26 -31.96 6.21
CA GLY A 720 -2.13 -32.05 5.27
C GLY A 720 -2.44 -32.71 3.92
N VAL A 721 -1.51 -33.51 3.40
CA VAL A 721 -1.63 -34.19 2.09
C VAL A 721 -1.35 -35.69 2.21
N HIS A 722 -2.07 -36.49 1.43
CA HIS A 722 -1.92 -37.95 1.38
C HIS A 722 -1.50 -38.38 -0.03
N LEU A 723 -0.38 -39.08 -0.13
CA LEU A 723 0.16 -39.68 -1.34
C LEU A 723 -0.19 -41.17 -1.36
N THR A 724 -0.78 -41.62 -2.45
CA THR A 724 -1.00 -43.04 -2.77
C THR A 724 -0.30 -43.38 -4.08
N MET A 725 0.50 -44.44 -4.09
CA MET A 725 1.18 -44.91 -5.28
C MET A 725 0.97 -46.42 -5.45
N THR A 726 0.77 -46.85 -6.69
CA THR A 726 0.60 -48.28 -7.03
C THR A 726 1.46 -48.66 -8.22
N GLY A 727 2.17 -49.78 -8.15
CA GLY A 727 3.04 -50.30 -9.22
C GLY A 727 3.27 -51.81 -9.10
N ALA A 728 4.13 -52.40 -9.94
CA ALA A 728 4.44 -53.83 -9.85
C ALA A 728 5.52 -54.11 -8.79
N SER A 729 6.46 -53.17 -8.57
CA SER A 729 7.50 -53.28 -7.55
C SER A 729 7.91 -51.90 -7.05
N LEU A 730 7.25 -51.39 -6.00
CA LEU A 730 7.57 -50.09 -5.44
C LEU A 730 8.78 -50.18 -4.51
N GLN A 731 9.69 -49.22 -4.64
CA GLN A 731 10.82 -49.05 -3.75
C GLN A 731 10.36 -48.31 -2.49
N ASP A 732 10.62 -48.94 -1.33
CA ASP A 732 10.44 -48.31 -0.03
C ASP A 732 11.66 -47.44 0.28
N HIS A 733 11.45 -46.13 0.43
CA HIS A 733 12.45 -45.22 0.93
C HIS A 733 12.19 -44.97 2.42
N GLY A 734 13.21 -45.18 3.26
CA GLY A 734 13.20 -44.93 4.72
C GLY A 734 12.99 -43.47 5.16
N ALA A 735 12.32 -42.65 4.35
CA ALA A 735 11.80 -41.32 4.65
C ALA A 735 10.26 -41.37 4.73
N LEU A 736 9.73 -42.42 5.37
CA LEU A 736 8.31 -42.54 5.66
C LEU A 736 7.90 -41.33 6.51
N GLY A 737 6.92 -40.55 6.05
CA GLY A 737 6.22 -39.59 6.90
C GLY A 737 5.67 -40.28 8.16
N PRO A 738 5.09 -39.55 9.13
CA PRO A 738 4.68 -40.12 10.42
C PRO A 738 3.70 -41.31 10.31
N THR A 739 3.03 -41.44 9.17
CA THR A 739 2.21 -42.61 8.83
C THR A 739 2.52 -43.07 7.40
N ALA A 740 3.00 -44.30 7.29
CA ALA A 740 3.30 -44.95 6.04
C ALA A 740 2.83 -46.40 6.04
N ASN A 741 2.12 -46.78 4.99
CA ASN A 741 1.70 -48.16 4.76
C ASN A 741 2.25 -48.62 3.41
N HIS A 742 2.96 -49.74 3.41
CA HIS A 742 3.40 -50.42 2.20
C HIS A 742 2.88 -51.86 2.25
N PHE A 743 2.02 -52.22 1.30
CA PHE A 743 1.39 -53.54 1.26
C PHE A 743 1.12 -53.99 -0.17
N ARG A 744 1.02 -55.31 -0.36
CA ARG A 744 0.63 -55.90 -1.63
C ARG A 744 -0.86 -56.23 -1.69
N LEU A 745 -1.48 -55.93 -2.83
CA LEU A 745 -2.85 -56.25 -3.16
C LEU A 745 -2.89 -57.09 -4.44
N GLY A 746 -2.73 -58.42 -4.30
CA GLY A 746 -2.54 -59.33 -5.43
C GLY A 746 -1.17 -59.11 -6.09
N ASP A 747 -1.17 -58.80 -7.38
CA ASP A 747 0.04 -58.50 -8.17
C ASP A 747 0.45 -57.01 -8.12
N LEU A 748 -0.30 -56.17 -7.38
CA LEU A 748 -0.03 -54.74 -7.22
C LEU A 748 0.62 -54.47 -5.88
N ASP A 749 1.64 -53.61 -5.90
CA ASP A 749 2.30 -53.07 -4.73
C ASP A 749 1.78 -51.66 -4.47
N VAL A 750 1.39 -51.36 -3.22
CA VAL A 750 0.70 -50.12 -2.83
C VAL A 750 1.50 -49.42 -1.73
N LEU A 751 1.81 -48.13 -1.95
CA LEU A 751 2.47 -47.26 -0.98
C LEU A 751 1.57 -46.07 -0.65
N GLU A 752 1.29 -45.88 0.64
CA GLU A 752 0.50 -44.77 1.17
C GLU A 752 1.33 -43.96 2.17
N LEU A 753 1.41 -42.63 1.99
CA LEU A 753 2.16 -41.72 2.84
C LEU A 753 1.30 -40.51 3.20
N THR A 754 1.18 -40.18 4.49
CA THR A 754 0.50 -38.95 4.93
C THR A 754 1.51 -37.96 5.53
N TYR A 755 1.42 -36.72 5.11
CA TYR A 755 2.22 -35.60 5.60
C TYR A 755 1.31 -34.60 6.31
N THR A 756 1.58 -34.27 7.58
CA THR A 756 0.73 -33.35 8.36
C THR A 756 1.44 -32.03 8.68
N ARG A 757 0.68 -30.96 8.87
CA ARG A 757 1.19 -29.60 9.13
C ARG A 757 2.05 -29.46 10.40
N ASN A 758 1.95 -30.40 11.35
CA ASN A 758 2.65 -30.37 12.64
C ASN A 758 4.01 -31.09 12.63
N ASP A 759 4.41 -31.69 11.50
CA ASP A 759 5.68 -32.42 11.40
C ASP A 759 6.92 -31.49 11.36
N GLU A 760 6.70 -30.17 11.33
CA GLU A 760 7.74 -29.13 11.50
C GLU A 760 8.63 -29.33 12.75
N VAL A 761 8.13 -30.00 13.80
CA VAL A 761 8.87 -30.17 15.05
C VAL A 761 9.90 -31.32 15.00
N ALA A 762 9.73 -32.31 14.10
CA ALA A 762 10.62 -33.48 14.07
C ALA A 762 11.86 -33.28 13.18
N ALA A 763 11.74 -32.52 12.08
CA ALA A 763 12.84 -32.36 11.11
C ALA A 763 13.95 -31.41 11.59
N HIS A 764 13.65 -30.44 12.48
CA HIS A 764 14.66 -29.55 13.07
C HIS A 764 15.38 -30.14 14.30
N ALA A 765 15.01 -31.35 14.74
CA ALA A 765 15.66 -32.00 15.89
C ALA A 765 16.84 -32.91 15.51
N ASN A 766 17.06 -33.19 14.21
CA ASN A 766 18.08 -34.14 13.73
C ASN A 766 19.03 -33.59 12.65
N ALA A 767 19.17 -32.26 12.52
CA ALA A 767 20.18 -31.61 11.66
C ALA A 767 21.21 -30.83 12.47
#